data_AF-A0ABD3MDQ2-F1
#
_entry.id   AF-A0ABD3MDQ2-F1
#
_cell.length_a   1.000
_cell.length_b   1.000
_cell.length_c   1.000
_cell.angle_alpha   90.00
_cell.angle_beta   90.00
_cell.angle_gamma   90.00
#
_symmetry.space_group_name_H-M   'P 1'
#
loop_
_entity.id
_entity.type
_entity.pdbx_description
1 polymer ?
#
loop_
_entity_poly.entity_id
_entity_poly.type
_entity_poly.pdbx_seq_one_letter_code
_entity_poly.pdbx_strand_id
1 'polypeptide(L)'
;MPSSNQDGGCVGSTTFSSWCGGGGGISIDKSSHRNRTANATAAVASHLITFGVVVTIALSTTTSSQSSTMMHLVPTASATSAFRRSVAFGRANHHNRRGASASSSSAVQPAFAVLSSSSRNHHHRHRSERKSATASSAQLLYPTTKVFHQSSMARYFSTTTSETTTSTSSASASSQKDRLNYDLHNAAKGLPSDSSYDPTSFESAIYTWWETSGCFDPDATKSKRTLRASTTSPSTTNNKKEEPYVLPMPPPNVTGRLHMGHAIFVALQDVLARFHRMRGKTVLWTPGTDHAGIATQLQVEKLLMAEGGKRRATEEEIAEARSSGADEETLSKLVGREEFLTKVWEYKEEQGGAITSQLRSLGASADWKRERFTMDPALCVGVTEAFVRLYEKGLIYRGTYMVNWSPGLMTAVSDLEVEYTEEEGKLYYFKYMVEGGGGDEEEEFLPVATTRPETIFGDTAVCVNPNDERYKHLIGKRVLVPMSSSNNNGESRSIPIISDEYVDMEFGTGALKITPGHDPNDYELGKKYNLEIRNVMNKDATMNNACGDKYSGLDRFVAREQLWKDMEDANLTIKVEAHTQRVPRSQRGGEIIEPLVSKQWFVRTEGMGAKALEAVQTGDIRIVPPRFEKVWYGWLTNIRDWCISRQLWWGHRIPVWYVGNNDDDSDETFIVARNEEEARQKAMDAGHAADVILRQENDVLDTWFSSGLWPFATVGWPQDEDGDESTDLARFYPGTCLETGYDILFFWVARMVMLGIELTGVSPFQVIYLHGLVRAADGSKMSKTKGNVIDPLDTVSEFGADSLRYSLVTGVTPGQDIPLNMEKIAANKAFANKLWNCCKFVTENALKGVDALEMETLAVTGPLEKEEFETLALPERYIISKCHELVESVTNDIENYQLGAAGSKIYEFLWDQYADWYIEISKTRLYEGFGGGGEDAKTARRVLVYILDTSMRLLHPYMPFVTEQLWHHLPRAPKADGIAANALMLADWPQMGNAVLVKDKDAIATFECFQALTRSIRNARAEYNVEQGKKISATVVASGHFKDAIEAEIKSLVMLAKLDPDQVAVLDAGSDEAKGAAASDSVQLVVQDGVEAYLPLSGLVDVEKERQRLQKQSAKLAKEIEKLAGRLQSKGFVDKARPDVVEKARAELAELEDQASKVQSSLDAMG
;
A
#
# COMPACT_ATOMS: atom_id res chain seq x y z
N MET A 1 -44.26 2.01 -3.81
CA MET A 1 -45.00 1.25 -4.86
C MET A 1 -45.40 2.19 -5.98
N PRO A 2 -45.40 1.71 -7.23
CA PRO A 2 -46.52 1.79 -8.16
C PRO A 2 -47.31 0.45 -8.18
N SER A 3 -48.57 0.36 -8.59
CA SER A 3 -49.61 1.41 -8.74
C SER A 3 -51.01 0.79 -8.90
N SER A 4 -51.97 1.19 -8.06
CA SER A 4 -53.43 1.12 -8.25
C SER A 4 -54.09 2.03 -7.19
N ASN A 5 -55.25 2.68 -7.38
CA ASN A 5 -56.21 2.64 -8.47
C ASN A 5 -56.89 4.02 -8.71
N GLN A 6 -57.36 4.22 -9.94
CA GLN A 6 -58.53 5.00 -10.43
C GLN A 6 -59.11 6.26 -9.74
N ASP A 7 -59.51 7.18 -10.64
CA ASP A 7 -60.65 8.11 -10.63
C ASP A 7 -60.67 9.38 -9.73
N GLY A 8 -61.22 10.46 -10.32
CA GLY A 8 -61.42 11.78 -9.69
C GLY A 8 -60.79 12.93 -10.49
N GLY A 9 -61.59 13.70 -11.24
CA GLY A 9 -61.09 14.77 -12.11
C GLY A 9 -61.73 16.15 -11.90
N CYS A 10 -61.25 17.10 -12.72
CA CYS A 10 -61.73 18.47 -12.96
C CYS A 10 -61.27 19.62 -12.02
N VAL A 11 -60.92 20.73 -12.69
CA VAL A 11 -60.69 22.12 -12.22
C VAL A 11 -59.49 22.35 -11.28
N GLY A 12 -58.55 23.28 -11.54
CA GLY A 12 -58.33 24.11 -12.74
C GLY A 12 -57.83 25.53 -12.44
N SER A 13 -57.01 26.10 -13.34
CA SER A 13 -56.45 27.47 -13.31
C SER A 13 -55.45 27.78 -12.17
N THR A 14 -54.54 28.76 -12.28
CA THR A 14 -54.41 29.85 -13.27
C THR A 14 -52.96 30.14 -13.65
N THR A 15 -52.70 30.45 -14.91
CA THR A 15 -51.42 30.96 -15.43
C THR A 15 -51.47 32.47 -15.70
N PHE A 16 -50.38 33.17 -15.39
CA PHE A 16 -49.97 34.48 -15.96
C PHE A 16 -48.43 34.42 -16.03
N SER A 17 -47.69 34.67 -17.13
CA SER A 17 -47.76 35.68 -18.21
C SER A 17 -47.48 37.11 -17.71
N SER A 18 -46.53 37.91 -18.24
CA SER A 18 -45.72 37.72 -19.46
C SER A 18 -44.57 38.74 -19.61
N TRP A 19 -43.56 38.37 -20.42
CA TRP A 19 -42.86 39.21 -21.42
C TRP A 19 -41.84 40.31 -21.03
N CYS A 20 -40.60 40.05 -21.48
CA CYS A 20 -39.79 40.86 -22.42
C CYS A 20 -39.19 42.24 -22.02
N GLY A 21 -37.87 42.34 -22.28
CA GLY A 21 -37.07 43.57 -22.39
C GLY A 21 -35.63 43.32 -21.91
N GLY A 22 -34.57 43.70 -22.61
CA GLY A 22 -34.46 44.25 -23.97
C GLY A 22 -33.03 44.75 -24.22
N GLY A 23 -32.43 44.41 -25.37
CA GLY A 23 -31.10 44.92 -25.74
C GLY A 23 -31.13 46.42 -26.05
N GLY A 24 -30.06 47.14 -25.69
CA GLY A 24 -30.02 48.60 -25.81
C GLY A 24 -29.58 49.12 -27.19
N GLY A 25 -30.01 50.35 -27.51
CA GLY A 25 -29.31 51.27 -28.43
C GLY A 25 -29.50 51.05 -29.94
N ILE A 26 -30.32 51.88 -30.58
CA ILE A 26 -30.30 52.10 -32.04
C ILE A 26 -30.32 53.60 -32.36
N SER A 27 -29.34 54.05 -33.14
CA SER A 27 -29.44 55.10 -34.16
C SER A 27 -28.45 54.70 -35.26
N ILE A 28 -28.86 54.32 -36.47
CA ILE A 28 -29.48 55.15 -37.52
C ILE A 28 -28.60 56.35 -37.87
N ASP A 29 -27.88 56.23 -38.99
CA ASP A 29 -28.18 57.04 -40.17
C ASP A 29 -28.11 56.15 -41.45
N LYS A 30 -28.29 56.72 -42.65
CA LYS A 30 -29.00 56.05 -43.75
C LYS A 30 -28.19 55.55 -44.96
N SER A 31 -28.74 54.46 -45.51
CA SER A 31 -28.96 54.16 -46.94
C SER A 31 -27.81 53.65 -47.84
N SER A 32 -27.98 52.42 -48.34
CA SER A 32 -28.31 52.09 -49.76
C SER A 32 -27.67 50.78 -50.29
N HIS A 33 -28.51 49.96 -50.94
CA HIS A 33 -28.23 48.91 -51.95
C HIS A 33 -27.26 47.72 -51.70
N ARG A 34 -27.84 46.49 -51.78
CA ARG A 34 -27.38 45.27 -52.52
C ARG A 34 -25.86 44.93 -52.47
N ASN A 35 -25.42 43.76 -51.95
CA ASN A 35 -25.79 42.42 -52.47
C ASN A 35 -25.37 41.22 -51.57
N ARG A 36 -26.20 40.17 -51.58
CA ARG A 36 -25.99 38.69 -51.44
C ARG A 36 -24.77 38.06 -50.69
N THR A 37 -25.10 37.01 -49.92
CA THR A 37 -24.34 35.75 -49.60
C THR A 37 -23.02 35.87 -48.80
N ALA A 38 -22.59 34.93 -47.94
CA ALA A 38 -23.16 33.72 -47.26
C ALA A 38 -22.13 33.25 -46.16
N ASN A 39 -22.34 32.28 -45.26
CA ASN A 39 -23.47 31.37 -44.98
C ASN A 39 -23.97 31.54 -43.51
N ALA A 40 -23.99 30.64 -42.49
CA ALA A 40 -23.71 29.20 -42.28
C ALA A 40 -24.52 28.69 -41.04
N THR A 41 -24.60 27.37 -40.75
CA THR A 41 -25.33 26.78 -39.59
C THR A 41 -24.75 25.43 -39.12
N ALA A 42 -25.16 24.92 -37.94
CA ALA A 42 -24.85 23.57 -37.44
C ALA A 42 -26.01 22.96 -36.60
N ALA A 43 -26.38 21.68 -36.84
CA ALA A 43 -27.47 20.91 -36.19
C ALA A 43 -27.50 19.43 -36.69
N VAL A 44 -28.11 18.41 -36.05
CA VAL A 44 -28.54 18.20 -34.64
C VAL A 44 -28.88 16.70 -34.37
N ALA A 45 -28.56 16.21 -33.15
CA ALA A 45 -29.11 15.05 -32.38
C ALA A 45 -29.33 13.60 -32.92
N SER A 46 -29.14 12.65 -31.99
CA SER A 46 -29.99 11.46 -31.67
C SER A 46 -29.83 10.05 -32.28
N HIS A 47 -29.55 9.11 -31.36
CA HIS A 47 -30.15 7.76 -31.16
C HIS A 47 -29.68 6.51 -31.95
N LEU A 48 -29.86 5.34 -31.31
CA LEU A 48 -29.36 4.00 -31.68
C LEU A 48 -30.35 3.16 -32.51
N ILE A 49 -29.85 2.12 -33.20
CA ILE A 49 -30.29 0.71 -33.12
C ILE A 49 -29.29 -0.22 -33.87
N THR A 50 -29.48 -1.55 -33.83
CA THR A 50 -28.41 -2.58 -33.73
C THR A 50 -28.24 -3.52 -34.96
N PHE A 51 -27.08 -4.21 -35.01
CA PHE A 51 -26.74 -5.45 -35.77
C PHE A 51 -26.56 -5.39 -37.32
N GLY A 52 -25.57 -6.14 -37.85
CA GLY A 52 -25.57 -6.63 -39.25
C GLY A 52 -24.21 -6.73 -39.97
N VAL A 53 -23.62 -7.93 -40.01
CA VAL A 53 -22.36 -8.30 -40.72
C VAL A 53 -22.47 -8.19 -42.26
N VAL A 54 -21.38 -7.79 -42.97
CA VAL A 54 -20.81 -8.41 -44.22
C VAL A 54 -19.64 -7.57 -44.82
N VAL A 55 -18.78 -8.21 -45.63
CA VAL A 55 -17.48 -7.72 -46.18
C VAL A 55 -17.54 -7.54 -47.72
N THR A 56 -16.75 -6.61 -48.33
CA THR A 56 -15.87 -6.82 -49.55
C THR A 56 -15.45 -5.53 -50.32
N ILE A 57 -14.14 -5.23 -50.27
CA ILE A 57 -13.15 -4.86 -51.34
C ILE A 57 -13.62 -4.20 -52.67
N ALA A 58 -12.95 -3.11 -53.14
CA ALA A 58 -12.31 -3.01 -54.50
C ALA A 58 -11.67 -1.65 -54.91
N LEU A 59 -10.36 -1.69 -55.28
CA LEU A 59 -9.65 -1.02 -56.41
C LEU A 59 -9.59 0.54 -56.50
N SER A 60 -8.56 1.21 -57.08
CA SER A 60 -7.14 0.92 -57.47
C SER A 60 -6.44 2.28 -57.82
N THR A 61 -5.32 2.50 -58.55
CA THR A 61 -4.43 1.76 -59.50
C THR A 61 -3.11 2.57 -59.77
N THR A 62 -2.04 1.92 -60.27
CA THR A 62 -0.90 2.47 -61.09
C THR A 62 0.03 3.58 -60.49
N THR A 63 1.35 3.68 -60.71
CA THR A 63 2.40 3.01 -61.55
C THR A 63 3.81 3.47 -61.01
N SER A 64 5.03 3.04 -61.43
CA SER A 64 5.60 2.03 -62.36
C SER A 64 7.14 1.93 -62.18
N SER A 65 7.76 0.83 -62.66
CA SER A 65 9.17 0.71 -63.16
C SER A 65 10.37 1.02 -62.22
N GLN A 66 11.48 0.27 -62.22
CA GLN A 66 11.91 -0.99 -62.86
C GLN A 66 13.26 -1.43 -62.20
N SER A 67 13.81 -2.64 -62.30
CA SER A 67 13.40 -3.92 -62.93
C SER A 67 14.21 -5.09 -62.31
N SER A 68 14.13 -6.28 -62.91
CA SER A 68 15.11 -7.40 -62.80
C SER A 68 15.19 -8.18 -61.47
N THR A 69 15.65 -9.44 -61.41
CA THR A 69 15.67 -10.54 -62.42
C THR A 69 15.75 -11.90 -61.70
N MET A 70 14.69 -12.70 -61.84
CA MET A 70 14.62 -14.18 -62.07
C MET A 70 15.47 -15.17 -61.22
N MET A 71 14.96 -16.35 -60.80
CA MET A 71 13.65 -17.01 -61.08
C MET A 71 13.34 -18.18 -60.10
N HIS A 72 12.03 -18.42 -59.85
CA HIS A 72 11.38 -19.76 -59.67
C HIS A 72 11.68 -20.63 -58.40
N LEU A 73 10.78 -21.48 -57.83
CA LEU A 73 9.33 -21.81 -58.05
C LEU A 73 8.67 -22.47 -56.79
N VAL A 74 7.65 -21.81 -56.18
CA VAL A 74 6.40 -22.36 -55.54
C VAL A 74 6.48 -23.39 -54.34
N PRO A 75 5.39 -23.97 -53.73
CA PRO A 75 5.09 -23.70 -52.29
C PRO A 75 4.64 -24.94 -51.44
N THR A 76 3.74 -24.70 -50.45
CA THR A 76 2.92 -25.61 -49.60
C THR A 76 3.41 -25.84 -48.15
N ALA A 77 2.66 -26.59 -47.34
CA ALA A 77 2.60 -26.44 -45.88
C ALA A 77 2.30 -27.73 -45.09
N SER A 78 2.43 -27.63 -43.75
CA SER A 78 1.96 -28.56 -42.68
C SER A 78 2.78 -29.83 -42.34
N ALA A 79 2.43 -30.41 -41.18
CA ALA A 79 2.68 -31.78 -40.69
C ALA A 79 4.04 -32.19 -40.01
N THR A 80 4.05 -32.10 -38.68
CA THR A 80 4.17 -33.21 -37.69
C THR A 80 5.28 -34.31 -37.75
N SER A 81 5.79 -34.66 -36.56
CA SER A 81 6.60 -35.86 -36.15
C SER A 81 8.09 -35.89 -36.58
N ALA A 82 9.09 -36.32 -35.79
CA ALA A 82 9.28 -37.03 -34.51
C ALA A 82 9.64 -38.54 -34.56
N PHE A 83 10.94 -38.87 -34.40
CA PHE A 83 11.50 -40.16 -33.94
C PHE A 83 12.89 -39.84 -33.30
N ARG A 84 13.33 -40.25 -32.09
CA ARG A 84 13.30 -41.50 -31.27
C ARG A 84 14.30 -42.62 -31.67
N ARG A 85 15.41 -42.73 -30.93
CA ARG A 85 15.93 -43.92 -30.17
C ARG A 85 17.35 -43.58 -29.66
N SER A 86 17.79 -43.80 -28.40
CA SER A 86 17.62 -44.86 -27.39
C SER A 86 18.71 -45.94 -27.44
N VAL A 87 19.56 -45.97 -26.39
CA VAL A 87 20.33 -47.07 -25.76
C VAL A 87 21.33 -46.37 -24.80
N ALA A 88 21.63 -46.72 -23.53
CA ALA A 88 21.15 -47.64 -22.49
C ALA A 88 22.33 -48.43 -21.87
N PHE A 89 22.31 -48.61 -20.54
CA PHE A 89 23.31 -49.28 -19.67
C PHE A 89 24.69 -48.59 -19.52
N GLY A 90 25.35 -48.65 -18.34
CA GLY A 90 24.88 -49.26 -17.08
C GLY A 90 25.80 -49.07 -15.85
N ARG A 91 25.28 -49.53 -14.69
CA ARG A 91 25.89 -49.65 -13.32
C ARG A 91 27.36 -50.14 -13.36
N ALA A 92 28.24 -49.93 -12.36
CA ALA A 92 28.07 -50.22 -10.93
C ALA A 92 29.34 -49.89 -10.07
N ASN A 93 29.19 -49.89 -8.73
CA ASN A 93 30.19 -50.31 -7.71
C ASN A 93 31.48 -49.48 -7.53
N HIS A 94 32.18 -49.47 -6.37
CA HIS A 94 31.93 -50.04 -5.03
C HIS A 94 32.78 -49.31 -3.95
N HIS A 95 32.23 -49.07 -2.75
CA HIS A 95 32.94 -49.06 -1.44
C HIS A 95 34.10 -48.02 -1.21
N ASN A 96 34.63 -47.75 0.00
CA ASN A 96 34.41 -48.34 1.34
C ASN A 96 34.69 -47.36 2.53
N ARG A 97 33.90 -47.49 3.61
CA ARG A 97 34.26 -47.40 5.07
C ARG A 97 35.12 -46.26 5.68
N ARG A 98 34.53 -45.70 6.77
CA ARG A 98 35.13 -45.30 8.10
C ARG A 98 36.10 -44.09 8.11
N GLY A 99 36.18 -43.28 9.18
CA GLY A 99 35.46 -43.17 10.47
C GLY A 99 35.31 -41.70 10.88
N ALA A 100 34.46 -41.31 11.85
CA ALA A 100 34.72 -41.28 13.30
C ALA A 100 36.04 -40.56 13.71
N SER A 101 36.08 -39.63 14.68
CA SER A 101 35.04 -38.97 15.52
C SER A 101 35.71 -37.95 16.48
N ALA A 102 35.01 -36.88 16.90
CA ALA A 102 35.35 -36.02 18.07
C ALA A 102 36.69 -35.23 18.02
N SER A 103 36.98 -34.20 18.83
CA SER A 103 36.14 -33.21 19.56
C SER A 103 36.96 -31.98 20.03
N SER A 104 36.25 -30.93 20.46
CA SER A 104 36.54 -30.06 21.64
C SER A 104 37.75 -29.09 21.71
N SER A 105 37.41 -27.80 21.80
CA SER A 105 37.82 -26.79 22.82
C SER A 105 39.19 -26.07 22.87
N SER A 106 39.09 -24.73 22.99
CA SER A 106 39.82 -23.77 23.86
C SER A 106 41.29 -23.35 23.64
N ALA A 107 41.44 -22.20 22.96
CA ALA A 107 41.94 -20.90 23.50
C ALA A 107 43.44 -20.61 23.86
N VAL A 108 43.71 -19.29 23.98
CA VAL A 108 44.87 -18.56 24.59
C VAL A 108 46.02 -18.10 23.65
N GLN A 109 46.56 -16.88 23.93
CA GLN A 109 47.64 -16.15 23.21
C GLN A 109 49.05 -16.41 23.81
N PRO A 110 50.14 -15.85 23.22
CA PRO A 110 50.80 -14.69 23.88
C PRO A 110 51.36 -13.60 22.91
N ALA A 111 52.26 -12.70 23.38
CA ALA A 111 52.52 -11.36 22.84
C ALA A 111 54.03 -10.97 22.61
N PHE A 112 54.39 -9.67 22.80
CA PHE A 112 55.69 -8.93 22.70
C PHE A 112 55.96 -8.12 21.39
N ALA A 113 56.66 -6.94 21.37
CA ALA A 113 56.95 -5.89 22.39
C ALA A 113 57.73 -4.63 21.87
N VAL A 114 57.44 -3.41 22.43
CA VAL A 114 58.34 -2.27 22.85
C VAL A 114 59.20 -1.55 21.74
N LEU A 115 59.68 -0.28 21.72
CA LEU A 115 59.95 0.89 22.63
C LEU A 115 59.05 2.15 22.31
N SER A 116 59.50 3.43 22.29
CA SER A 116 59.59 4.47 23.38
C SER A 116 59.61 5.91 22.76
N SER A 117 59.92 7.10 23.34
CA SER A 117 60.31 7.66 24.67
C SER A 117 60.38 9.22 24.68
N SER A 118 60.10 9.88 25.82
CA SER A 118 60.58 11.24 26.29
C SER A 118 60.04 12.54 25.60
N SER A 119 59.88 13.73 26.25
CA SER A 119 60.13 14.22 27.65
C SER A 119 59.03 15.21 28.19
N ARG A 120 59.29 16.14 29.15
CA ARG A 120 58.29 16.77 30.10
C ARG A 120 58.43 18.30 30.43
N ASN A 121 57.41 18.84 31.15
CA ASN A 121 57.33 20.03 32.07
C ASN A 121 56.62 21.30 31.49
N HIS A 122 56.00 22.23 32.27
CA HIS A 122 56.12 22.56 33.72
C HIS A 122 54.80 23.03 34.43
N HIS A 123 54.88 23.78 35.56
CA HIS A 123 53.80 24.05 36.56
C HIS A 123 53.04 25.40 36.43
N HIS A 124 51.88 25.51 37.11
CA HIS A 124 51.64 26.58 38.10
C HIS A 124 50.61 26.19 39.20
N ARG A 125 50.43 27.04 40.23
CA ARG A 125 49.74 26.74 41.52
C ARG A 125 49.02 27.98 42.10
N HIS A 126 47.98 27.78 42.91
CA HIS A 126 47.55 28.73 43.96
C HIS A 126 46.79 28.02 45.10
N ARG A 127 46.33 28.72 46.16
CA ARG A 127 45.62 28.11 47.31
C ARG A 127 44.66 29.03 48.09
N SER A 128 43.48 28.51 48.46
CA SER A 128 42.73 28.78 49.71
C SER A 128 41.71 27.62 49.89
N GLU A 129 41.48 26.98 51.05
CA GLU A 129 41.23 27.43 52.45
C GLU A 129 39.83 28.07 52.65
N ARG A 130 38.98 27.67 53.62
CA ARG A 130 39.05 26.59 54.65
C ARG A 130 37.70 26.42 55.39
N LYS A 131 37.58 25.36 56.21
CA LYS A 131 36.60 25.11 57.33
C LYS A 131 35.15 24.70 56.97
N SER A 132 34.38 23.98 57.82
CA SER A 132 34.66 22.79 58.68
C SER A 132 33.41 22.33 59.49
N ALA A 133 33.05 21.03 59.41
CA ALA A 133 32.24 20.24 60.40
C ALA A 133 30.82 20.76 60.77
N THR A 134 29.87 20.04 61.41
CA THR A 134 29.72 18.67 62.00
C THR A 134 28.36 18.08 61.51
N ALA A 135 28.15 16.82 61.10
CA ALA A 135 28.38 15.51 61.74
C ALA A 135 27.37 15.09 62.85
N SER A 136 26.47 14.13 62.58
CA SER A 136 26.26 12.89 63.38
C SER A 136 25.16 11.97 62.79
N SER A 137 25.28 10.67 63.03
CA SER A 137 24.44 9.56 62.52
C SER A 137 23.36 9.09 63.51
N ALA A 138 22.33 8.36 63.03
CA ALA A 138 21.81 7.13 63.65
C ALA A 138 20.85 6.38 62.70
N GLN A 139 20.63 5.07 62.94
CA GLN A 139 19.70 4.19 62.21
C GLN A 139 18.60 3.67 63.18
N LEU A 140 17.46 3.16 62.66
CA LEU A 140 17.00 1.75 62.82
C LEU A 140 15.50 1.52 62.47
N LEU A 141 15.26 0.37 61.82
CA LEU A 141 14.08 -0.54 61.89
C LEU A 141 12.65 -0.17 61.39
N TYR A 142 12.11 -1.13 60.63
CA TYR A 142 10.69 -1.45 60.30
C TYR A 142 10.05 -2.27 61.48
N PRO A 143 8.71 -2.62 61.54
CA PRO A 143 7.88 -3.08 60.42
C PRO A 143 6.31 -2.93 60.44
N THR A 144 5.72 -3.22 59.27
CA THR A 144 4.39 -3.87 58.96
C THR A 144 3.12 -3.65 59.80
N THR A 145 2.00 -3.34 59.13
CA THR A 145 0.78 -4.21 59.07
C THR A 145 -0.18 -3.84 57.91
N LYS A 146 -1.14 -4.72 57.56
CA LYS A 146 -2.18 -4.57 56.51
C LYS A 146 -3.56 -4.20 57.12
N VAL A 147 -4.55 -3.79 56.30
CA VAL A 147 -5.91 -4.41 56.15
C VAL A 147 -6.81 -3.63 55.15
N PHE A 148 -7.87 -4.29 54.66
CA PHE A 148 -8.80 -3.91 53.57
C PHE A 148 -9.94 -2.93 53.94
N HIS A 149 -10.41 -2.16 52.94
CA HIS A 149 -11.76 -2.19 52.31
C HIS A 149 -11.92 -0.90 51.44
N GLN A 150 -12.82 -0.69 50.48
CA GLN A 150 -13.69 -1.45 49.55
C GLN A 150 -14.69 -0.40 48.96
N SER A 151 -15.27 -0.64 47.78
CA SER A 151 -16.54 -0.07 47.27
C SER A 151 -16.61 1.27 46.49
N SER A 152 -17.21 1.15 45.29
CA SER A 152 -18.29 1.97 44.69
C SER A 152 -18.09 3.42 44.19
N MET A 153 -18.02 3.54 42.86
CA MET A 153 -18.96 4.27 41.98
C MET A 153 -19.55 5.66 42.34
N ALA A 154 -19.22 6.61 41.45
CA ALA A 154 -20.15 7.41 40.61
C ALA A 154 -20.80 8.72 41.12
N ARG A 155 -20.89 9.68 40.17
CA ARG A 155 -21.51 11.03 40.20
C ARG A 155 -20.74 12.05 41.07
N TYR A 156 -20.71 13.36 40.77
CA TYR A 156 -21.62 14.20 39.98
C TYR A 156 -20.91 15.20 39.04
N PHE A 157 -21.59 15.62 37.96
CA PHE A 157 -21.43 16.94 37.36
C PHE A 157 -22.13 18.00 38.23
N SER A 158 -21.49 19.14 38.51
CA SER A 158 -22.15 20.46 38.58
C SER A 158 -21.14 21.61 38.62
N THR A 159 -21.44 22.68 37.91
CA THR A 159 -20.75 23.98 37.95
C THR A 159 -20.98 24.73 39.26
N THR A 160 -19.98 25.47 39.73
CA THR A 160 -20.17 26.75 40.44
C THR A 160 -19.01 27.71 40.14
N THR A 161 -19.31 28.97 39.86
CA THR A 161 -18.33 30.05 39.64
C THR A 161 -18.15 30.91 40.90
N SER A 162 -16.92 31.29 41.24
CA SER A 162 -16.62 32.51 42.01
C SER A 162 -15.22 33.02 41.73
N GLU A 163 -15.06 34.34 41.63
CA GLU A 163 -13.80 35.02 41.32
C GLU A 163 -13.00 35.35 42.59
N THR A 164 -11.66 35.42 42.52
CA THR A 164 -10.88 36.30 43.42
C THR A 164 -9.50 36.68 42.87
N THR A 165 -9.16 37.96 43.03
CA THR A 165 -7.84 38.58 42.76
C THR A 165 -6.99 38.60 44.05
N THR A 166 -5.65 38.57 44.09
CA THR A 166 -4.54 38.76 43.10
C THR A 166 -3.22 38.28 43.78
N SER A 167 -2.01 38.18 43.20
CA SER A 167 -1.43 38.48 41.87
C SER A 167 -0.06 37.73 41.71
N THR A 168 0.65 37.98 40.59
CA THR A 168 2.13 38.00 40.49
C THR A 168 2.94 36.75 40.85
N SER A 169 3.20 35.91 39.84
CA SER A 169 4.50 35.22 39.66
C SER A 169 4.75 34.85 38.18
N SER A 170 4.64 35.84 37.29
CA SER A 170 4.76 35.70 35.82
C SER A 170 6.20 35.47 35.34
N ALA A 171 6.81 34.33 35.70
CA ALA A 171 8.22 34.03 35.40
C ALA A 171 8.56 32.52 35.22
N SER A 172 7.60 31.67 34.83
CA SER A 172 7.87 30.23 34.60
C SER A 172 7.05 29.52 33.51
N ALA A 173 5.90 30.06 33.09
CA ALA A 173 4.95 29.34 32.23
C ALA A 173 5.11 29.55 30.71
N SER A 174 5.89 30.54 30.26
CA SER A 174 6.07 30.85 28.82
C SER A 174 7.08 29.92 28.14
N SER A 175 8.23 29.69 28.79
CA SER A 175 9.42 29.02 28.23
C SER A 175 9.22 27.56 27.77
N GLN A 176 8.06 26.96 28.06
CA GLN A 176 7.69 25.61 27.63
C GLN A 176 6.57 25.59 26.57
N LYS A 177 5.73 26.65 26.47
CA LYS A 177 4.79 26.82 25.34
C LYS A 177 5.49 27.37 24.10
N ASP A 178 6.42 28.31 24.28
CA ASP A 178 7.15 28.96 23.18
C ASP A 178 8.15 28.02 22.45
N ARG A 179 8.21 26.74 22.82
CA ARG A 179 9.10 25.72 22.24
C ARG A 179 8.39 24.66 21.38
N LEU A 180 7.05 24.68 21.32
CA LEU A 180 6.25 23.65 20.62
C LEU A 180 5.45 24.20 19.42
N ASN A 181 5.39 25.52 19.25
CA ASN A 181 4.85 26.12 18.04
C ASN A 181 5.93 26.12 16.95
N TYR A 182 5.58 25.62 15.76
CA TYR A 182 6.32 25.98 14.54
C TYR A 182 6.20 27.49 14.35
N ASP A 183 7.31 28.21 14.51
CA ASP A 183 7.27 29.66 14.51
C ASP A 183 7.14 30.21 13.09
N LEU A 184 5.90 30.49 12.67
CA LEU A 184 5.52 31.17 11.43
C LEU A 184 6.17 32.56 11.24
N HIS A 185 6.84 33.11 12.26
CA HIS A 185 7.65 34.33 12.15
C HIS A 185 9.15 34.03 11.92
N ASN A 186 9.68 32.89 12.39
CA ASN A 186 11.02 32.41 12.00
C ASN A 186 11.01 31.71 10.64
N ALA A 187 9.96 30.95 10.30
CA ALA A 187 9.74 30.37 8.96
C ALA A 187 9.40 31.41 7.87
N ALA A 188 9.33 32.69 8.25
CA ALA A 188 9.24 33.83 7.35
C ALA A 188 10.55 34.66 7.30
N LYS A 189 11.59 34.26 8.04
CA LYS A 189 12.96 34.75 7.86
C LYS A 189 13.61 33.80 6.85
N GLY A 190 14.37 34.35 5.90
CA GLY A 190 14.90 33.60 4.76
C GLY A 190 15.62 32.30 5.14
N LEU A 191 15.59 31.32 4.24
CA LEU A 191 16.26 30.03 4.40
C LEU A 191 17.71 30.25 4.89
N PRO A 192 18.25 29.42 5.80
CA PRO A 192 19.58 29.67 6.34
C PRO A 192 20.63 29.57 5.22
N SER A 193 21.40 30.64 5.00
CA SER A 193 22.31 30.82 3.85
C SER A 193 23.32 29.68 3.66
N ASP A 194 23.66 28.98 4.74
CA ASP A 194 24.69 27.94 4.76
C ASP A 194 24.10 26.53 4.93
N SER A 195 22.77 26.41 5.01
CA SER A 195 22.06 25.12 5.18
C SER A 195 21.88 24.36 3.87
N SER A 196 22.16 23.07 3.93
CA SER A 196 21.65 22.08 2.97
C SER A 196 20.29 21.56 3.43
N TYR A 197 19.54 20.91 2.54
CA TYR A 197 18.25 20.30 2.89
C TYR A 197 18.42 19.20 3.96
N ASP A 198 17.88 19.45 5.15
CA ASP A 198 17.78 18.50 6.26
C ASP A 198 16.33 18.41 6.73
N PRO A 199 15.60 17.32 6.42
CA PRO A 199 14.20 17.15 6.83
C PRO A 199 14.05 17.04 8.36
N THR A 200 15.05 16.50 9.06
CA THR A 200 14.98 16.28 10.52
C THR A 200 14.87 17.58 11.30
N SER A 201 15.29 18.70 10.69
CA SER A 201 15.21 20.04 11.27
C SER A 201 13.81 20.65 11.30
N PHE A 202 12.84 20.14 10.52
CA PHE A 202 11.49 20.75 10.43
C PHE A 202 10.29 19.81 10.34
N GLU A 203 10.39 18.57 9.83
CA GLU A 203 9.23 17.70 9.56
C GLU A 203 8.31 17.53 10.80
N SER A 204 8.89 17.20 11.95
CA SER A 204 8.15 17.02 13.22
C SER A 204 7.51 18.31 13.76
N ALA A 205 8.13 19.47 13.53
CA ALA A 205 7.62 20.76 13.99
C ALA A 205 6.42 21.21 13.15
N ILE A 206 6.53 21.07 11.82
CA ILE A 206 5.42 21.29 10.88
C ILE A 206 4.25 20.36 11.20
N TYR A 207 4.51 19.07 11.44
CA TYR A 207 3.44 18.14 11.80
C TYR A 207 2.67 18.55 13.06
N THR A 208 3.42 18.87 14.12
CA THR A 208 2.87 19.32 15.41
C THR A 208 2.00 20.56 15.23
N TRP A 209 2.45 21.51 14.40
CA TRP A 209 1.69 22.71 14.08
C TRP A 209 0.42 22.44 13.28
N TRP A 210 0.45 21.56 12.27
CA TRP A 210 -0.76 21.18 11.52
C TRP A 210 -1.82 20.55 12.42
N GLU A 211 -1.43 19.61 13.28
CA GLU A 211 -2.35 18.92 14.19
C GLU A 211 -2.94 19.89 15.23
N THR A 212 -2.09 20.68 15.91
CA THR A 212 -2.54 21.65 16.93
C THR A 212 -3.32 22.83 16.37
N SER A 213 -3.09 23.20 15.10
CA SER A 213 -3.89 24.21 14.38
C SER A 213 -5.20 23.65 13.82
N GLY A 214 -5.44 22.33 13.89
CA GLY A 214 -6.64 21.70 13.36
C GLY A 214 -6.70 21.66 11.83
N CYS A 215 -5.58 21.68 11.12
CA CYS A 215 -5.53 21.66 9.65
C CYS A 215 -6.18 20.40 9.03
N PHE A 216 -6.30 19.32 9.81
CA PHE A 216 -6.87 18.05 9.37
C PHE A 216 -8.41 18.00 9.48
N ASP A 217 -9.01 18.92 10.23
CA ASP A 217 -10.44 18.93 10.56
C ASP A 217 -11.31 18.99 9.28
N PRO A 218 -12.38 18.17 9.16
CA PRO A 218 -13.27 18.17 8.00
C PRO A 218 -13.95 19.51 7.69
N ASP A 219 -14.01 20.44 8.66
CA ASP A 219 -14.53 21.80 8.49
C ASP A 219 -13.45 22.90 8.42
N ALA A 220 -12.15 22.56 8.35
CA ALA A 220 -11.05 23.54 8.26
C ALA A 220 -11.14 24.47 7.03
N THR A 221 -11.82 24.05 5.95
CA THR A 221 -12.05 24.82 4.72
C THR A 221 -13.40 25.56 4.68
N LYS A 222 -14.25 25.40 5.70
CA LYS A 222 -15.65 25.86 5.74
C LYS A 222 -15.82 27.36 5.48
N SER A 223 -14.94 28.20 6.02
CA SER A 223 -14.99 29.66 5.82
C SER A 223 -14.75 30.05 4.35
N LYS A 224 -13.72 29.48 3.70
CA LYS A 224 -13.45 29.66 2.27
C LYS A 224 -14.61 29.18 1.40
N ARG A 225 -15.21 28.03 1.75
CA ARG A 225 -16.38 27.49 1.05
C ARG A 225 -17.58 28.44 1.10
N THR A 226 -17.92 28.99 2.27
CA THR A 226 -19.02 29.97 2.42
C THR A 226 -18.77 31.23 1.60
N LEU A 227 -17.53 31.76 1.58
CA LEU A 227 -17.16 32.94 0.78
C LEU A 227 -17.23 32.69 -0.75
N ARG A 228 -16.91 31.47 -1.21
CA ARG A 228 -17.06 31.07 -2.62
C ARG A 228 -18.53 30.91 -3.02
N ALA A 229 -19.36 30.39 -2.12
CA ALA A 229 -20.80 30.23 -2.34
C ALA A 229 -21.55 31.58 -2.42
N SER A 230 -21.05 32.65 -1.79
CA SER A 230 -21.63 34.00 -1.89
C SER A 230 -21.11 34.84 -3.06
N THR A 231 -20.03 34.41 -3.72
CA THR A 231 -19.41 35.13 -4.86
C THR A 231 -19.72 34.51 -6.22
N THR A 232 -20.19 33.26 -6.26
CA THR A 232 -20.76 32.67 -7.48
C THR A 232 -22.17 33.23 -7.74
N SER A 233 -22.45 33.62 -8.98
CA SER A 233 -23.76 34.18 -9.36
C SER A 233 -24.88 33.15 -9.14
N PRO A 234 -26.08 33.54 -8.64
CA PRO A 234 -27.14 32.60 -8.27
C PRO A 234 -27.84 31.98 -9.51
N SER A 235 -27.16 31.03 -10.15
CA SER A 235 -27.71 30.21 -11.22
C SER A 235 -28.68 29.17 -10.67
N THR A 236 -29.95 29.58 -10.61
CA THR A 236 -31.15 28.73 -10.75
C THR A 236 -31.12 27.36 -10.05
N THR A 237 -31.48 27.36 -8.76
CA THR A 237 -32.12 26.23 -8.05
C THR A 237 -31.47 24.85 -8.19
N ASN A 238 -30.55 24.52 -7.29
CA ASN A 238 -30.43 23.15 -6.77
C ASN A 238 -29.87 23.16 -5.34
N ASN A 239 -30.66 22.71 -4.37
CA ASN A 239 -30.19 22.40 -3.01
C ASN A 239 -29.42 21.06 -3.02
N LYS A 240 -28.35 20.96 -3.81
CA LYS A 240 -27.42 19.83 -3.69
C LYS A 240 -26.70 19.95 -2.34
N LYS A 241 -26.92 18.97 -1.46
CA LYS A 241 -26.11 18.74 -0.26
C LYS A 241 -24.64 18.62 -0.70
N GLU A 242 -23.72 19.23 0.04
CA GLU A 242 -22.30 19.15 -0.30
C GLU A 242 -21.85 17.68 -0.24
N GLU A 243 -21.19 17.20 -1.31
CA GLU A 243 -20.64 15.85 -1.41
C GLU A 243 -19.19 15.85 -0.88
N PRO A 244 -18.95 15.42 0.39
CA PRO A 244 -17.60 15.39 0.95
C PRO A 244 -16.73 14.35 0.25
N TYR A 245 -15.42 14.37 0.53
CA TYR A 245 -14.52 13.28 0.18
C TYR A 245 -14.19 12.46 1.43
N VAL A 246 -14.61 11.20 1.46
CA VAL A 246 -14.50 10.34 2.65
C VAL A 246 -13.64 9.12 2.36
N LEU A 247 -12.64 8.94 3.22
CA LEU A 247 -11.63 7.87 3.20
C LEU A 247 -11.69 7.11 4.54
N PRO A 248 -12.14 5.86 4.59
CA PRO A 248 -11.90 4.98 5.72
C PRO A 248 -10.42 4.57 5.70
N MET A 249 -9.66 4.85 6.77
CA MET A 249 -8.32 4.27 6.92
C MET A 249 -8.43 2.75 7.13
N PRO A 250 -7.62 1.90 6.49
CA PRO A 250 -7.44 0.51 6.89
C PRO A 250 -6.85 0.48 8.31
N PRO A 251 -7.60 0.04 9.34
CA PRO A 251 -7.15 0.16 10.72
C PRO A 251 -5.98 -0.81 10.98
N PRO A 252 -4.77 -0.33 11.34
CA PRO A 252 -3.65 -1.23 11.55
C PRO A 252 -3.84 -2.10 12.80
N ASN A 253 -3.51 -3.38 12.67
CA ASN A 253 -3.63 -4.38 13.73
C ASN A 253 -2.69 -4.06 14.91
N VAL A 254 -3.20 -4.02 16.14
CA VAL A 254 -2.42 -3.78 17.39
C VAL A 254 -1.50 -4.96 17.73
N THR A 255 -0.45 -5.15 16.94
CA THR A 255 0.41 -6.36 16.86
C THR A 255 1.90 -6.04 16.70
N GLY A 256 2.30 -4.85 17.14
CA GLY A 256 3.64 -4.29 16.98
C GLY A 256 3.68 -3.09 16.03
N ARG A 257 4.91 -2.61 15.78
CA ARG A 257 5.20 -1.52 14.85
C ARG A 257 4.77 -1.79 13.40
N LEU A 258 4.55 -0.68 12.69
CA LEU A 258 4.31 -0.62 11.24
C LEU A 258 5.51 -1.08 10.40
N HIS A 259 5.27 -1.23 9.10
CA HIS A 259 6.26 -1.60 8.07
C HIS A 259 5.95 -0.86 6.76
N MET A 260 6.83 -0.95 5.75
CA MET A 260 6.66 -0.24 4.46
C MET A 260 5.28 -0.42 3.77
N GLY A 261 4.64 -1.59 3.87
CA GLY A 261 3.25 -1.79 3.40
C GLY A 261 2.19 -0.87 4.07
N HIS A 262 2.46 -0.34 5.26
CA HIS A 262 1.61 0.69 5.89
C HIS A 262 1.97 2.09 5.37
N ALA A 263 3.25 2.37 5.11
CA ALA A 263 3.70 3.67 4.61
C ALA A 263 3.15 4.00 3.20
N ILE A 264 2.87 2.99 2.37
CA ILE A 264 2.25 3.20 1.06
C ILE A 264 0.78 3.63 1.15
N PHE A 265 -0.07 2.93 1.93
CA PHE A 265 -1.48 3.35 2.06
C PHE A 265 -1.57 4.76 2.66
N VAL A 266 -0.70 5.07 3.64
CA VAL A 266 -0.61 6.43 4.21
C VAL A 266 -0.30 7.46 3.14
N ALA A 267 0.69 7.21 2.28
CA ALA A 267 1.02 8.14 1.20
C ALA A 267 -0.10 8.27 0.15
N LEU A 268 -0.77 7.17 -0.22
CA LEU A 268 -1.86 7.17 -1.21
C LEU A 268 -3.14 7.85 -0.69
N GLN A 269 -3.57 7.51 0.53
CA GLN A 269 -4.73 8.13 1.16
C GLN A 269 -4.49 9.62 1.46
N ASP A 270 -3.29 10.00 1.93
CA ASP A 270 -2.95 11.39 2.22
C ASP A 270 -2.81 12.25 0.94
N VAL A 271 -2.35 11.67 -0.18
CA VAL A 271 -2.39 12.34 -1.50
C VAL A 271 -3.83 12.70 -1.88
N LEU A 272 -4.76 11.74 -1.79
CA LEU A 272 -6.18 11.96 -2.09
C LEU A 272 -6.81 12.96 -1.11
N ALA A 273 -6.53 12.83 0.19
CA ALA A 273 -7.06 13.71 1.22
C ALA A 273 -6.60 15.16 1.04
N ARG A 274 -5.29 15.40 0.84
CA ARG A 274 -4.74 16.75 0.62
C ARG A 274 -5.25 17.34 -0.70
N PHE A 275 -5.27 16.58 -1.80
CA PHE A 275 -5.81 17.05 -3.08
C PHE A 275 -7.26 17.53 -2.96
N HIS A 276 -8.16 16.72 -2.36
CA HIS A 276 -9.56 17.12 -2.25
C HIS A 276 -9.80 18.24 -1.23
N ARG A 277 -8.96 18.35 -0.18
CA ARG A 277 -8.98 19.47 0.77
C ARG A 277 -8.56 20.78 0.10
N MET A 278 -7.52 20.75 -0.75
CA MET A 278 -7.07 21.89 -1.56
C MET A 278 -8.04 22.25 -2.70
N ARG A 279 -8.74 21.26 -3.30
CA ARG A 279 -9.91 21.46 -4.18
C ARG A 279 -11.14 22.00 -3.43
N GLY A 280 -11.05 22.22 -2.11
CA GLY A 280 -12.04 22.92 -1.30
C GLY A 280 -13.24 22.09 -0.84
N LYS A 281 -13.18 20.75 -0.94
CA LYS A 281 -14.19 19.88 -0.34
C LYS A 281 -14.01 19.84 1.19
N THR A 282 -15.08 19.55 1.93
CA THR A 282 -14.92 18.87 3.22
C THR A 282 -14.30 17.49 2.98
N VAL A 283 -13.27 17.14 3.76
CA VAL A 283 -12.59 15.84 3.68
C VAL A 283 -12.60 15.17 5.05
N LEU A 284 -13.09 13.94 5.14
CA LEU A 284 -12.91 13.09 6.30
C LEU A 284 -11.99 11.93 5.94
N TRP A 285 -10.84 11.85 6.59
CA TRP A 285 -10.02 10.65 6.62
C TRP A 285 -10.01 10.13 8.05
N THR A 286 -10.81 9.10 8.33
CA THR A 286 -11.02 8.57 9.68
C THR A 286 -9.88 7.64 10.05
N PRO A 287 -9.02 7.97 11.04
CA PRO A 287 -7.96 7.09 11.50
C PRO A 287 -8.51 6.07 12.50
N GLY A 288 -7.77 4.98 12.71
CA GLY A 288 -8.08 4.03 13.76
C GLY A 288 -7.20 2.79 13.77
N THR A 289 -7.45 1.88 14.70
CA THR A 289 -6.70 0.64 14.89
C THR A 289 -7.60 -0.57 15.12
N ASP A 290 -7.12 -1.76 14.73
CA ASP A 290 -7.88 -3.01 14.84
C ASP A 290 -7.34 -3.85 16.01
N HIS A 291 -8.25 -4.30 16.88
CA HIS A 291 -8.00 -5.26 17.95
C HIS A 291 -7.37 -6.58 17.48
N ALA A 292 -7.55 -6.94 16.20
CA ALA A 292 -6.91 -8.04 15.49
C ALA A 292 -7.05 -9.46 16.11
N GLY A 293 -7.94 -9.64 17.09
CA GLY A 293 -8.35 -10.93 17.68
C GLY A 293 -7.18 -11.89 17.91
N ILE A 294 -7.16 -12.96 17.11
CA ILE A 294 -6.16 -14.05 17.14
C ILE A 294 -4.71 -13.55 17.06
N ALA A 295 -4.46 -12.48 16.29
CA ALA A 295 -3.10 -11.99 16.06
C ALA A 295 -2.55 -11.22 17.27
N THR A 296 -3.40 -10.46 17.98
CA THR A 296 -3.01 -9.74 19.21
C THR A 296 -2.95 -10.70 20.40
N GLN A 297 -3.92 -11.60 20.54
CA GLN A 297 -3.88 -12.67 21.55
C GLN A 297 -2.57 -13.48 21.45
N LEU A 298 -2.16 -13.87 20.24
CA LEU A 298 -0.92 -14.62 20.02
C LEU A 298 0.37 -13.83 20.36
N GLN A 299 0.38 -12.50 20.29
CA GLN A 299 1.53 -11.72 20.77
C GLN A 299 1.57 -11.69 22.30
N VAL A 300 0.42 -11.52 22.96
CA VAL A 300 0.34 -11.48 24.43
C VAL A 300 0.63 -12.86 25.04
N GLU A 301 0.17 -13.95 24.43
CA GLU A 301 0.56 -15.31 24.80
C GLU A 301 2.08 -15.54 24.67
N LYS A 302 2.72 -14.99 23.62
CA LYS A 302 4.19 -15.05 23.45
C LYS A 302 4.95 -14.20 24.48
N LEU A 303 4.40 -13.03 24.85
CA LEU A 303 4.97 -12.20 25.92
C LEU A 303 4.87 -12.89 27.28
N LEU A 304 3.72 -13.47 27.64
CA LEU A 304 3.53 -14.23 28.88
C LEU A 304 4.46 -15.45 28.97
N MET A 305 4.68 -16.16 27.86
CA MET A 305 5.66 -17.24 27.79
C MET A 305 7.10 -16.76 28.01
N ALA A 306 7.45 -15.55 27.53
CA ALA A 306 8.75 -14.93 27.80
C ALA A 306 8.87 -14.38 29.25
N GLU A 307 7.77 -13.91 29.84
CA GLU A 307 7.65 -13.46 31.23
C GLU A 307 7.63 -14.62 32.26
N GLY A 308 8.51 -15.61 32.08
CA GLY A 308 8.68 -16.73 33.03
C GLY A 308 7.85 -17.98 32.75
N GLY A 309 7.37 -18.16 31.51
CA GLY A 309 6.61 -19.35 31.12
C GLY A 309 5.16 -19.35 31.60
N LYS A 310 4.55 -18.16 31.77
CA LYS A 310 3.11 -18.04 32.03
C LYS A 310 2.32 -18.55 30.82
N ARG A 311 1.32 -19.40 31.06
CA ARG A 311 0.37 -19.87 30.05
C ARG A 311 -1.05 -19.46 30.39
N ARG A 312 -1.88 -19.33 29.36
CA ARG A 312 -3.34 -19.29 29.49
C ARG A 312 -3.86 -20.61 30.08
N ALA A 313 -4.81 -20.53 31.00
CA ALA A 313 -5.46 -21.69 31.62
C ALA A 313 -6.93 -21.36 31.96
N THR A 314 -7.82 -22.31 31.74
CA THR A 314 -9.23 -22.23 32.14
C THR A 314 -9.40 -22.21 33.66
N GLU A 315 -10.54 -21.75 34.16
CA GLU A 315 -10.81 -21.76 35.61
C GLU A 315 -10.92 -23.21 36.14
N GLU A 316 -11.34 -24.14 35.29
CA GLU A 316 -11.36 -25.58 35.54
C GLU A 316 -9.94 -26.14 35.72
N GLU A 317 -9.00 -25.85 34.81
CA GLU A 317 -7.59 -26.22 34.96
C GLU A 317 -6.95 -25.60 36.21
N ILE A 318 -7.29 -24.35 36.53
CA ILE A 318 -6.80 -23.65 37.71
C ILE A 318 -7.38 -24.27 38.99
N ALA A 319 -8.65 -24.69 38.99
CA ALA A 319 -9.29 -25.40 40.09
C ALA A 319 -8.74 -26.82 40.26
N GLU A 320 -8.53 -27.54 39.16
CA GLU A 320 -7.91 -28.88 39.15
C GLU A 320 -6.51 -28.82 39.74
N ALA A 321 -5.64 -27.93 39.24
CA ALA A 321 -4.27 -27.75 39.75
C ALA A 321 -4.24 -27.39 41.25
N ARG A 322 -5.18 -26.56 41.73
CA ARG A 322 -5.34 -26.29 43.16
C ARG A 322 -5.76 -27.55 43.94
N SER A 323 -6.67 -28.35 43.39
CA SER A 323 -7.17 -29.58 44.03
C SER A 323 -6.13 -30.72 44.04
N SER A 324 -5.28 -30.80 43.02
CA SER A 324 -4.19 -31.77 42.92
C SER A 324 -2.95 -31.40 43.76
N GLY A 325 -3.00 -30.26 44.47
CA GLY A 325 -1.90 -29.79 45.32
C GLY A 325 -0.69 -29.25 44.55
N ALA A 326 -0.91 -28.65 43.37
CA ALA A 326 0.16 -27.95 42.65
C ALA A 326 0.76 -26.82 43.50
N ASP A 327 2.07 -26.59 43.35
CA ASP A 327 2.78 -25.57 44.12
C ASP A 327 2.46 -24.13 43.66
N GLU A 328 2.82 -23.17 44.51
CA GLU A 328 2.57 -21.74 44.26
C GLU A 328 3.31 -21.24 43.01
N GLU A 329 4.46 -21.84 42.65
CA GLU A 329 5.17 -21.53 41.41
C GLU A 329 4.38 -21.99 40.17
N THR A 330 3.85 -23.21 40.18
CA THR A 330 3.02 -23.77 39.11
C THR A 330 1.72 -22.97 38.95
N LEU A 331 1.04 -22.67 40.06
CA LEU A 331 -0.18 -21.86 40.04
C LEU A 331 0.09 -20.43 39.55
N SER A 332 1.24 -19.83 39.88
CA SER A 332 1.63 -18.50 39.37
C SER A 332 1.87 -18.44 37.85
N LYS A 333 2.00 -19.60 37.19
CA LYS A 333 2.17 -19.72 35.74
C LYS A 333 0.84 -19.93 35.00
N LEU A 334 -0.28 -20.07 35.70
CA LEU A 334 -1.60 -20.21 35.09
C LEU A 334 -2.34 -18.86 35.10
N VAL A 335 -2.69 -18.36 33.92
CA VAL A 335 -3.35 -17.05 33.73
C VAL A 335 -4.81 -17.26 33.31
N GLY A 336 -5.75 -16.91 34.20
CA GLY A 336 -7.20 -16.94 33.95
C GLY A 336 -7.70 -15.78 33.08
N ARG A 337 -9.00 -15.78 32.74
CA ARG A 337 -9.56 -14.89 31.69
C ARG A 337 -9.35 -13.41 31.96
N GLU A 338 -9.63 -12.96 33.19
CA GLU A 338 -9.58 -11.54 33.54
C GLU A 338 -8.14 -10.98 33.63
N GLU A 339 -7.18 -11.76 34.14
CA GLU A 339 -5.75 -11.36 34.12
C GLU A 339 -5.23 -11.30 32.69
N PHE A 340 -5.60 -12.27 31.84
CA PHE A 340 -5.21 -12.27 30.43
C PHE A 340 -5.81 -11.07 29.68
N LEU A 341 -7.11 -10.79 29.84
CA LEU A 341 -7.75 -9.63 29.20
C LEU A 341 -7.13 -8.30 29.67
N THR A 342 -6.76 -8.19 30.94
CA THR A 342 -6.03 -7.02 31.47
C THR A 342 -4.69 -6.85 30.74
N LYS A 343 -3.89 -7.93 30.64
CA LYS A 343 -2.64 -7.96 29.89
C LYS A 343 -2.79 -7.58 28.40
N VAL A 344 -3.91 -7.95 27.76
CA VAL A 344 -4.16 -7.56 26.36
C VAL A 344 -4.50 -6.08 26.22
N TRP A 345 -5.28 -5.50 27.15
CA TRP A 345 -5.53 -4.05 27.15
C TRP A 345 -4.24 -3.24 27.41
N GLU A 346 -3.39 -3.67 28.35
CA GLU A 346 -2.07 -3.07 28.60
C GLU A 346 -1.22 -3.03 27.31
N TYR A 347 -1.15 -4.17 26.60
CA TYR A 347 -0.45 -4.27 25.31
C TYR A 347 -1.08 -3.42 24.21
N LYS A 348 -2.42 -3.34 24.14
CA LYS A 348 -3.13 -2.49 23.17
C LYS A 348 -2.75 -1.01 23.33
N GLU A 349 -2.68 -0.49 24.55
CA GLU A 349 -2.38 0.93 24.74
C GLU A 349 -0.91 1.26 24.40
N GLU A 350 0.03 0.38 24.72
CA GLU A 350 1.44 0.53 24.31
C GLU A 350 1.57 0.54 22.78
N GLN A 351 1.00 -0.45 22.09
CA GLN A 351 1.16 -0.59 20.65
C GLN A 351 0.32 0.42 19.85
N GLY A 352 -0.86 0.79 20.33
CA GLY A 352 -1.70 1.83 19.72
C GLY A 352 -1.02 3.20 19.71
N GLY A 353 -0.41 3.60 20.83
CA GLY A 353 0.41 4.82 20.90
C GLY A 353 1.61 4.79 19.96
N ALA A 354 2.26 3.64 19.79
CA ALA A 354 3.36 3.47 18.83
C ALA A 354 2.89 3.57 17.36
N ILE A 355 1.83 2.86 16.99
CA ILE A 355 1.24 2.87 15.64
C ILE A 355 0.83 4.29 15.23
N THR A 356 0.05 4.96 16.07
CA THR A 356 -0.46 6.31 15.80
C THR A 356 0.65 7.36 15.71
N SER A 357 1.74 7.19 16.48
CA SER A 357 2.96 7.99 16.34
C SER A 357 3.67 7.75 15.00
N GLN A 358 3.80 6.49 14.56
CA GLN A 358 4.39 6.16 13.26
C GLN A 358 3.57 6.76 12.08
N LEU A 359 2.24 6.73 12.15
CA LEU A 359 1.37 7.36 11.14
C LEU A 359 1.55 8.89 11.09
N ARG A 360 1.70 9.55 12.25
CA ARG A 360 2.01 10.98 12.35
C ARG A 360 3.38 11.31 11.74
N SER A 361 4.41 10.52 12.02
CA SER A 361 5.75 10.68 11.42
C SER A 361 5.78 10.50 9.90
N LEU A 362 4.82 9.75 9.34
CA LEU A 362 4.61 9.62 7.89
C LEU A 362 3.78 10.78 7.27
N GLY A 363 3.39 11.78 8.07
CA GLY A 363 2.70 12.98 7.62
C GLY A 363 1.20 12.81 7.32
N ALA A 364 0.54 11.79 7.88
CA ALA A 364 -0.87 11.50 7.64
C ALA A 364 -1.82 12.62 8.13
N SER A 365 -2.46 13.37 7.22
CA SER A 365 -3.43 14.43 7.56
C SER A 365 -4.84 13.91 7.93
N ALA A 366 -4.90 12.83 8.70
CA ALA A 366 -6.13 12.21 9.19
C ALA A 366 -6.78 12.99 10.34
N ASP A 367 -8.10 12.84 10.55
CA ASP A 367 -8.80 13.50 11.65
C ASP A 367 -8.65 12.71 12.97
N TRP A 368 -7.55 12.96 13.67
CA TRP A 368 -7.24 12.32 14.96
C TRP A 368 -8.26 12.62 16.07
N LYS A 369 -9.16 13.59 15.91
CA LYS A 369 -10.31 13.78 16.83
C LYS A 369 -11.37 12.68 16.68
N ARG A 370 -11.40 12.05 15.51
CA ARG A 370 -12.28 10.95 15.14
C ARG A 370 -11.55 9.62 15.06
N GLU A 371 -10.44 9.47 15.80
CA GLU A 371 -9.79 8.16 15.94
C GLU A 371 -10.78 7.14 16.54
N ARG A 372 -10.66 5.89 16.07
CA ARG A 372 -11.49 4.75 16.50
C ARG A 372 -10.64 3.53 16.76
N PHE A 373 -11.06 2.71 17.72
CA PHE A 373 -10.58 1.36 17.93
C PHE A 373 -11.76 0.40 17.74
N THR A 374 -11.55 -0.75 17.09
CA THR A 374 -12.67 -1.66 16.75
C THR A 374 -13.48 -2.12 17.96
N MET A 375 -12.86 -2.24 19.14
CA MET A 375 -13.53 -2.56 20.42
C MET A 375 -13.84 -1.33 21.29
N ASP A 376 -13.92 -0.12 20.71
CA ASP A 376 -14.49 1.04 21.42
C ASP A 376 -15.94 0.78 21.85
N PRO A 377 -16.45 1.39 22.94
CA PRO A 377 -17.82 1.18 23.40
C PRO A 377 -18.89 1.44 22.34
N ALA A 378 -18.71 2.48 21.50
CA ALA A 378 -19.65 2.81 20.42
C ALA A 378 -19.67 1.75 19.30
N LEU A 379 -18.49 1.26 18.90
CA LEU A 379 -18.36 0.23 17.86
C LEU A 379 -18.81 -1.14 18.39
N CYS A 380 -18.59 -1.44 19.68
CA CYS A 380 -19.14 -2.64 20.33
C CYS A 380 -20.67 -2.70 20.26
N VAL A 381 -21.36 -1.57 20.44
CA VAL A 381 -22.82 -1.49 20.26
C VAL A 381 -23.21 -1.80 18.81
N GLY A 382 -22.49 -1.26 17.82
CA GLY A 382 -22.75 -1.58 16.41
C GLY A 382 -22.47 -3.04 16.03
N VAL A 383 -21.45 -3.67 16.61
CA VAL A 383 -21.18 -5.10 16.43
C VAL A 383 -22.31 -5.97 16.99
N THR A 384 -22.81 -5.63 18.18
CA THR A 384 -23.97 -6.30 18.79
C THR A 384 -25.23 -6.10 17.95
N GLU A 385 -25.51 -4.87 17.51
CA GLU A 385 -26.69 -4.56 16.69
C GLU A 385 -26.65 -5.28 15.33
N ALA A 386 -25.48 -5.33 14.68
CA ALA A 386 -25.28 -6.06 13.44
C ALA A 386 -25.56 -7.56 13.61
N PHE A 387 -25.07 -8.18 14.68
CA PHE A 387 -25.35 -9.59 14.97
C PHE A 387 -26.85 -9.82 15.20
N VAL A 388 -27.49 -9.00 16.04
CA VAL A 388 -28.90 -9.15 16.38
C VAL A 388 -29.79 -8.98 15.15
N ARG A 389 -29.55 -7.96 14.31
CA ARG A 389 -30.31 -7.74 13.05
C ARG A 389 -30.12 -8.86 12.04
N LEU A 390 -28.90 -9.37 11.86
CA LEU A 390 -28.65 -10.46 10.93
C LEU A 390 -29.25 -11.78 11.44
N TYR A 391 -29.31 -12.01 12.75
CA TYR A 391 -30.04 -13.13 13.34
C TYR A 391 -31.56 -12.99 13.19
N GLU A 392 -32.13 -11.81 13.46
CA GLU A 392 -33.56 -11.51 13.30
C GLU A 392 -34.00 -11.62 11.81
N LYS A 393 -33.09 -11.41 10.85
CA LYS A 393 -33.27 -11.68 9.42
C LYS A 393 -33.09 -13.15 9.01
N GLY A 394 -32.69 -14.05 9.90
CA GLY A 394 -32.36 -15.46 9.58
C GLY A 394 -31.05 -15.64 8.80
N LEU A 395 -30.23 -14.59 8.70
CA LEU A 395 -28.91 -14.60 8.05
C LEU A 395 -27.81 -15.09 8.98
N ILE A 396 -27.96 -14.97 10.30
CA ILE A 396 -27.09 -15.66 11.28
C ILE A 396 -27.78 -16.92 11.81
N TYR A 397 -27.03 -18.02 11.90
CA TYR A 397 -27.50 -19.28 12.48
C TYR A 397 -26.36 -20.02 13.22
N ARG A 398 -26.73 -20.87 14.19
CA ARG A 398 -25.81 -21.85 14.79
C ARG A 398 -25.94 -23.17 14.03
N GLY A 399 -24.83 -23.82 13.69
CA GLY A 399 -24.81 -25.05 12.89
C GLY A 399 -23.60 -25.92 13.17
N THR A 400 -23.71 -27.22 12.85
CA THR A 400 -22.58 -28.16 12.91
C THR A 400 -21.89 -28.20 11.56
N TYR A 401 -20.57 -27.98 11.52
CA TYR A 401 -19.78 -27.92 10.29
C TYR A 401 -18.36 -28.48 10.52
N MET A 402 -17.69 -28.89 9.45
CA MET A 402 -16.27 -29.25 9.46
C MET A 402 -15.42 -27.97 9.42
N VAL A 403 -14.88 -27.55 10.57
CA VAL A 403 -14.00 -26.37 10.62
C VAL A 403 -12.53 -26.75 10.43
N ASN A 404 -11.77 -25.83 9.83
CA ASN A 404 -10.33 -25.81 9.95
C ASN A 404 -10.00 -25.44 11.41
N TRP A 405 -9.57 -26.41 12.22
CA TRP A 405 -9.18 -26.18 13.60
C TRP A 405 -7.66 -26.01 13.70
N SER A 406 -7.22 -25.01 14.45
CA SER A 406 -5.83 -24.87 14.89
C SER A 406 -5.68 -25.48 16.28
N PRO A 407 -4.94 -26.61 16.45
CA PRO A 407 -4.67 -27.17 17.76
C PRO A 407 -3.73 -26.29 18.60
N GLY A 408 -2.81 -25.58 17.94
CA GLY A 408 -1.83 -24.71 18.59
C GLY A 408 -2.43 -23.40 19.13
N LEU A 409 -3.48 -22.88 18.49
CA LEU A 409 -4.18 -21.65 18.90
C LEU A 409 -5.52 -21.94 19.60
N MET A 410 -5.95 -23.21 19.61
CA MET A 410 -7.19 -23.70 20.22
C MET A 410 -8.46 -22.99 19.72
N THR A 411 -8.54 -22.76 18.40
CA THR A 411 -9.69 -22.11 17.75
C THR A 411 -9.91 -22.62 16.33
N ALA A 412 -11.15 -22.51 15.84
CA ALA A 412 -11.45 -22.51 14.41
C ALA A 412 -10.76 -21.34 13.70
N VAL A 413 -10.40 -21.53 12.42
CA VAL A 413 -9.88 -20.50 11.50
C VAL A 413 -10.63 -20.56 10.16
N SER A 414 -10.63 -19.45 9.41
CA SER A 414 -11.27 -19.38 8.09
C SER A 414 -10.50 -20.16 7.02
N ASP A 415 -11.16 -20.63 5.95
CA ASP A 415 -10.53 -21.20 4.74
C ASP A 415 -9.42 -20.29 4.17
N LEU A 416 -9.57 -18.97 4.34
CA LEU A 416 -8.59 -17.96 3.88
C LEU A 416 -7.38 -17.81 4.82
N GLU A 417 -7.45 -18.32 6.05
CA GLU A 417 -6.38 -18.28 7.06
C GLU A 417 -5.49 -19.54 7.03
N VAL A 418 -5.77 -20.47 6.10
CA VAL A 418 -5.01 -21.70 5.86
C VAL A 418 -4.05 -21.51 4.67
N GLU A 419 -2.75 -21.59 4.93
CA GLU A 419 -1.72 -21.68 3.90
C GLU A 419 -1.40 -23.16 3.61
N TYR A 420 -1.01 -23.49 2.37
CA TYR A 420 -0.73 -24.88 1.98
C TYR A 420 0.73 -25.07 1.59
N THR A 421 1.36 -26.12 2.12
CA THR A 421 2.74 -26.51 1.85
C THR A 421 2.81 -27.88 1.18
N GLU A 422 3.75 -28.08 0.25
CA GLU A 422 4.06 -29.40 -0.29
C GLU A 422 5.17 -30.04 0.55
N GLU A 423 4.90 -31.23 1.11
CA GLU A 423 5.77 -31.90 2.08
C GLU A 423 5.95 -33.40 1.74
N GLU A 424 7.14 -33.94 1.98
CA GLU A 424 7.45 -35.36 1.83
C GLU A 424 6.75 -36.16 2.94
N GLY A 425 5.72 -36.95 2.57
CA GLY A 425 4.94 -37.78 3.47
C GLY A 425 4.98 -39.26 3.12
N LYS A 426 4.04 -40.01 3.70
CA LYS A 426 3.86 -41.46 3.50
C LYS A 426 2.43 -41.77 3.08
N LEU A 427 2.27 -42.74 2.17
CA LEU A 427 0.98 -43.37 1.89
C LEU A 427 1.03 -44.82 2.42
N TYR A 428 0.10 -45.13 3.31
CA TYR A 428 0.04 -46.38 4.07
C TYR A 428 -1.05 -47.28 3.50
N TYR A 429 -0.73 -48.54 3.23
CA TYR A 429 -1.64 -49.52 2.64
C TYR A 429 -1.89 -50.65 3.62
N PHE A 430 -3.17 -50.91 3.92
CA PHE A 430 -3.60 -51.82 4.99
C PHE A 430 -4.89 -52.56 4.63
N LYS A 431 -5.24 -53.56 5.45
CA LYS A 431 -6.35 -54.50 5.25
C LYS A 431 -7.55 -54.10 6.11
N TYR A 432 -8.72 -54.06 5.49
CA TYR A 432 -10.03 -54.06 6.17
C TYR A 432 -10.64 -55.46 6.03
N MET A 433 -10.68 -56.23 7.13
CA MET A 433 -11.14 -57.64 7.09
C MET A 433 -12.66 -57.71 6.91
N VAL A 434 -13.16 -58.54 6.00
CA VAL A 434 -14.60 -58.65 5.70
C VAL A 434 -15.31 -59.47 6.79
N GLU A 435 -16.43 -58.94 7.29
CA GLU A 435 -17.20 -59.56 8.36
C GLU A 435 -17.84 -60.89 7.88
N GLY A 436 -17.45 -61.99 8.53
CA GLY A 436 -17.83 -63.35 8.12
C GLY A 436 -17.00 -63.95 6.98
N GLY A 437 -16.01 -63.21 6.45
CA GLY A 437 -15.13 -63.64 5.35
C GLY A 437 -14.01 -64.60 5.79
N GLY A 438 -14.37 -65.78 6.31
CA GLY A 438 -13.43 -66.77 6.85
C GLY A 438 -13.96 -68.21 6.81
N GLY A 439 -14.30 -68.69 5.61
CA GLY A 439 -14.81 -70.05 5.40
C GLY A 439 -13.73 -71.01 4.86
N ASP A 440 -13.02 -71.67 5.78
CA ASP A 440 -12.01 -72.74 5.59
C ASP A 440 -10.77 -72.48 4.69
N GLU A 441 -10.82 -71.61 3.66
CA GLU A 441 -9.66 -71.26 2.83
C GLU A 441 -9.62 -69.75 2.46
N GLU A 442 -8.57 -69.06 2.95
CA GLU A 442 -8.27 -67.61 2.87
C GLU A 442 -9.23 -66.62 3.58
N GLU A 443 -8.65 -65.58 4.21
CA GLU A 443 -9.38 -64.49 4.87
C GLU A 443 -9.72 -63.39 3.85
N GLU A 444 -11.01 -63.08 3.66
CA GLU A 444 -11.44 -62.06 2.70
C GLU A 444 -11.19 -60.65 3.26
N PHE A 445 -10.47 -59.79 2.53
CA PHE A 445 -10.18 -58.41 2.96
C PHE A 445 -10.22 -57.39 1.81
N LEU A 446 -10.54 -56.15 2.16
CA LEU A 446 -10.51 -54.98 1.28
C LEU A 446 -9.23 -54.16 1.54
N PRO A 447 -8.30 -54.02 0.58
CA PRO A 447 -7.11 -53.20 0.74
C PRO A 447 -7.44 -51.70 0.61
N VAL A 448 -7.03 -50.88 1.59
CA VAL A 448 -7.26 -49.43 1.63
C VAL A 448 -5.93 -48.67 1.72
N ALA A 449 -5.86 -47.48 1.13
CA ALA A 449 -4.74 -46.55 1.27
C ALA A 449 -5.13 -45.31 2.09
N THR A 450 -4.22 -44.80 2.94
CA THR A 450 -4.40 -43.54 3.70
C THR A 450 -3.08 -42.82 3.94
N THR A 451 -3.09 -41.50 3.99
CA THR A 451 -1.98 -40.67 4.51
C THR A 451 -2.05 -40.49 6.03
N ARG A 452 -3.19 -40.80 6.64
CA ARG A 452 -3.53 -40.60 8.04
C ARG A 452 -4.01 -41.90 8.72
N PRO A 453 -3.11 -42.84 9.10
CA PRO A 453 -3.51 -44.04 9.84
C PRO A 453 -4.25 -43.75 11.15
N GLU A 454 -3.89 -42.68 11.87
CA GLU A 454 -4.45 -42.34 13.17
C GLU A 454 -5.97 -42.06 13.13
N THR A 455 -6.52 -41.71 11.97
CA THR A 455 -7.95 -41.41 11.83
C THR A 455 -8.81 -42.66 11.69
N ILE A 456 -8.23 -43.85 11.50
CA ILE A 456 -8.95 -45.13 11.27
C ILE A 456 -9.99 -45.41 12.36
N PHE A 457 -9.71 -45.04 13.62
CA PHE A 457 -10.68 -45.19 14.72
C PHE A 457 -12.01 -44.45 14.50
N GLY A 458 -12.02 -43.43 13.64
CA GLY A 458 -13.19 -42.63 13.28
C GLY A 458 -13.88 -43.05 11.99
N ASP A 459 -13.39 -44.10 11.30
CA ASP A 459 -13.93 -44.52 10.01
C ASP A 459 -15.36 -45.06 10.16
N THR A 460 -16.33 -44.61 9.37
CA THR A 460 -17.73 -45.06 9.48
C THR A 460 -18.29 -45.68 8.20
N ALA A 461 -17.51 -45.68 7.12
CA ALA A 461 -17.64 -46.60 5.99
C ALA A 461 -16.29 -46.83 5.29
N VAL A 462 -16.20 -47.82 4.42
CA VAL A 462 -15.20 -47.86 3.34
C VAL A 462 -15.93 -47.67 2.01
N CYS A 463 -15.42 -46.81 1.14
CA CYS A 463 -16.03 -46.50 -0.15
C CYS A 463 -15.19 -47.06 -1.31
N VAL A 464 -15.87 -47.59 -2.33
CA VAL A 464 -15.25 -48.07 -3.58
C VAL A 464 -15.97 -47.46 -4.79
N ASN A 465 -15.32 -47.37 -5.95
CA ASN A 465 -16.04 -46.94 -7.16
C ASN A 465 -17.08 -48.02 -7.57
N PRO A 466 -18.34 -47.67 -7.88
CA PRO A 466 -19.35 -48.66 -8.31
C PRO A 466 -19.00 -49.39 -9.62
N ASN A 467 -18.07 -48.84 -10.41
CA ASN A 467 -17.57 -49.43 -11.65
C ASN A 467 -16.29 -50.27 -11.45
N ASP A 468 -15.75 -50.36 -10.23
CA ASP A 468 -14.54 -51.14 -9.94
C ASP A 468 -14.87 -52.62 -9.76
N GLU A 469 -14.74 -53.39 -10.84
CA GLU A 469 -14.95 -54.85 -10.86
C GLU A 469 -14.09 -55.62 -9.82
N ARG A 470 -13.01 -55.02 -9.27
CA ARG A 470 -12.23 -55.63 -8.17
C ARG A 470 -13.05 -55.77 -6.89
N TYR A 471 -13.87 -54.78 -6.55
CA TYR A 471 -14.56 -54.68 -5.25
C TYR A 471 -16.08 -54.66 -5.36
N LYS A 472 -16.63 -54.68 -6.57
CA LYS A 472 -18.07 -54.68 -6.86
C LYS A 472 -18.88 -55.75 -6.11
N HIS A 473 -18.27 -56.89 -5.84
CA HIS A 473 -18.86 -58.02 -5.09
C HIS A 473 -18.82 -57.84 -3.56
N LEU A 474 -18.18 -56.78 -3.06
CA LEU A 474 -18.09 -56.40 -1.65
C LEU A 474 -19.05 -55.24 -1.28
N ILE A 475 -19.62 -54.54 -2.26
CA ILE A 475 -20.56 -53.42 -2.02
C ILE A 475 -21.76 -53.94 -1.21
N GLY A 476 -22.05 -53.29 -0.07
CA GLY A 476 -23.09 -53.71 0.86
C GLY A 476 -22.69 -54.83 1.84
N LYS A 477 -21.49 -55.43 1.71
CA LYS A 477 -20.87 -56.19 2.82
C LYS A 477 -20.42 -55.23 3.92
N ARG A 478 -19.87 -55.79 5.01
CA ARG A 478 -19.29 -55.04 6.13
C ARG A 478 -17.84 -55.47 6.37
N VAL A 479 -17.06 -54.60 7.00
CA VAL A 479 -15.65 -54.81 7.33
C VAL A 479 -15.34 -54.36 8.76
N LEU A 480 -14.37 -55.01 9.39
CA LEU A 480 -13.91 -54.72 10.74
C LEU A 480 -12.85 -53.61 10.73
N VAL A 481 -13.04 -52.57 11.54
CA VAL A 481 -12.12 -51.43 11.69
C VAL A 481 -10.83 -51.88 12.39
N PRO A 482 -9.65 -51.79 11.74
CA PRO A 482 -8.37 -52.20 12.31
C PRO A 482 -8.10 -51.61 13.69
N MET A 483 -7.57 -52.45 14.60
CA MET A 483 -7.21 -52.12 15.98
C MET A 483 -8.32 -51.54 16.87
N SER A 484 -9.56 -51.44 16.38
CA SER A 484 -10.69 -50.99 17.19
C SER A 484 -11.12 -52.05 18.19
N SER A 485 -11.35 -51.62 19.43
CA SER A 485 -12.19 -52.32 20.40
C SER A 485 -13.52 -51.55 20.53
N SER A 486 -14.63 -52.25 20.38
CA SER A 486 -15.96 -51.64 20.27
C SER A 486 -16.62 -51.42 21.64
N ASN A 487 -16.31 -52.27 22.63
CA ASN A 487 -16.96 -52.33 23.94
C ASN A 487 -16.03 -53.04 24.96
N ASN A 488 -16.40 -53.03 26.25
CA ASN A 488 -15.76 -53.77 27.35
C ASN A 488 -15.64 -55.30 27.14
N ASN A 489 -16.20 -55.86 26.06
CA ASN A 489 -16.14 -57.27 25.69
C ASN A 489 -15.04 -57.60 24.66
N GLY A 490 -14.35 -56.61 24.08
CA GLY A 490 -13.17 -56.82 23.22
C GLY A 490 -13.41 -57.10 21.73
N GLU A 491 -14.65 -57.07 21.25
CA GLU A 491 -15.00 -57.23 19.82
C GLU A 491 -14.62 -55.97 18.99
N SER A 492 -14.25 -56.13 17.72
CA SER A 492 -13.92 -55.00 16.83
C SER A 492 -15.14 -54.36 16.16
N ARG A 493 -15.05 -53.06 15.85
CA ARG A 493 -16.15 -52.26 15.29
C ARG A 493 -16.37 -52.58 13.82
N SER A 494 -17.55 -53.06 13.46
CA SER A 494 -17.95 -53.36 12.07
C SER A 494 -18.57 -52.13 11.38
N ILE A 495 -18.16 -51.82 10.14
CA ILE A 495 -18.66 -50.71 9.29
C ILE A 495 -19.05 -51.18 7.88
N PRO A 496 -19.99 -50.52 7.18
CA PRO A 496 -20.41 -50.91 5.83
C PRO A 496 -19.38 -50.58 4.75
N ILE A 497 -19.41 -51.36 3.65
CA ILE A 497 -18.83 -50.97 2.37
C ILE A 497 -19.91 -50.27 1.54
N ILE A 498 -19.67 -49.01 1.18
CA ILE A 498 -20.51 -48.18 0.31
C ILE A 498 -19.84 -47.98 -1.06
N SER A 499 -20.54 -47.35 -2.01
CA SER A 499 -19.97 -47.07 -3.33
C SER A 499 -20.32 -45.67 -3.85
N ASP A 500 -19.32 -44.95 -4.35
CA ASP A 500 -19.47 -43.61 -4.92
C ASP A 500 -18.49 -43.39 -6.09
N GLU A 501 -18.91 -42.62 -7.11
CA GLU A 501 -18.05 -42.25 -8.24
C GLU A 501 -16.95 -41.24 -7.85
N TYR A 502 -17.04 -40.61 -6.67
CA TYR A 502 -15.97 -39.81 -6.07
C TYR A 502 -14.67 -40.60 -5.87
N VAL A 503 -14.73 -41.93 -5.66
CA VAL A 503 -13.53 -42.75 -5.43
C VAL A 503 -12.82 -43.01 -6.76
N ASP A 504 -11.62 -42.49 -6.90
CA ASP A 504 -10.71 -42.80 -8.01
C ASP A 504 -10.26 -44.26 -7.95
N MET A 505 -10.36 -44.98 -9.07
CA MET A 505 -9.94 -46.38 -9.21
C MET A 505 -8.41 -46.52 -9.38
N GLU A 506 -7.74 -45.49 -9.89
CA GLU A 506 -6.29 -45.50 -10.15
C GLU A 506 -5.48 -45.06 -8.91
N PHE A 507 -6.06 -44.24 -8.03
CA PHE A 507 -5.39 -43.79 -6.81
C PHE A 507 -5.35 -44.87 -5.72
N GLY A 508 -4.14 -45.11 -5.18
CA GLY A 508 -3.92 -46.00 -4.04
C GLY A 508 -4.31 -47.45 -4.34
N THR A 509 -5.50 -47.86 -3.86
CA THR A 509 -6.05 -49.20 -4.07
C THR A 509 -7.35 -49.23 -4.88
N GLY A 510 -7.99 -48.08 -5.14
CA GLY A 510 -9.39 -48.00 -5.57
C GLY A 510 -10.43 -48.12 -4.44
N ALA A 511 -9.99 -48.17 -3.19
CA ALA A 511 -10.86 -48.18 -2.01
C ALA A 511 -10.38 -47.15 -0.95
N LEU A 512 -11.32 -46.36 -0.44
CA LEU A 512 -11.06 -45.22 0.44
C LEU A 512 -11.76 -45.41 1.79
N LYS A 513 -11.02 -45.27 2.90
CA LYS A 513 -11.60 -45.14 4.24
C LYS A 513 -12.36 -43.81 4.36
N ILE A 514 -13.60 -43.83 4.84
CA ILE A 514 -14.41 -42.63 5.05
C ILE A 514 -14.44 -42.29 6.54
N THR A 515 -13.83 -41.17 6.93
CA THR A 515 -13.77 -40.65 8.31
C THR A 515 -14.50 -39.29 8.42
N PRO A 516 -15.85 -39.24 8.52
CA PRO A 516 -16.60 -37.98 8.45
C PRO A 516 -16.29 -36.96 9.55
N GLY A 517 -15.65 -37.38 10.65
CA GLY A 517 -15.21 -36.47 11.71
C GLY A 517 -13.88 -35.74 11.43
N HIS A 518 -13.10 -36.13 10.40
CA HIS A 518 -11.67 -35.80 10.27
C HIS A 518 -11.17 -35.48 8.84
N ASP A 519 -12.03 -35.51 7.81
CA ASP A 519 -11.73 -34.98 6.47
C ASP A 519 -12.96 -34.29 5.84
N PRO A 520 -12.83 -33.13 5.15
CA PRO A 520 -13.98 -32.39 4.60
C PRO A 520 -14.76 -33.12 3.49
N ASN A 521 -14.12 -34.00 2.72
CA ASN A 521 -14.77 -34.75 1.65
C ASN A 521 -15.47 -35.98 2.23
N ASP A 522 -14.80 -36.68 3.16
CA ASP A 522 -15.41 -37.76 3.95
C ASP A 522 -16.63 -37.26 4.74
N TYR A 523 -16.64 -36.00 5.17
CA TYR A 523 -17.77 -35.34 5.85
C TYR A 523 -18.98 -35.12 4.94
N GLU A 524 -18.79 -34.65 3.71
CA GLU A 524 -19.89 -34.50 2.75
C GLU A 524 -20.39 -35.86 2.22
N LEU A 525 -19.51 -36.86 2.06
CA LEU A 525 -19.94 -38.26 1.85
C LEU A 525 -20.70 -38.81 3.06
N GLY A 526 -20.26 -38.49 4.28
CA GLY A 526 -20.94 -38.84 5.53
C GLY A 526 -22.36 -38.29 5.59
N LYS A 527 -22.58 -37.03 5.19
CA LYS A 527 -23.93 -36.46 5.01
C LYS A 527 -24.71 -37.19 3.91
N LYS A 528 -24.12 -37.38 2.72
CA LYS A 528 -24.75 -38.00 1.54
C LYS A 528 -25.30 -39.40 1.83
N TYR A 529 -24.59 -40.19 2.64
CA TYR A 529 -24.97 -41.56 3.02
C TYR A 529 -25.48 -41.71 4.45
N ASN A 530 -25.71 -40.60 5.17
CA ASN A 530 -26.17 -40.58 6.57
C ASN A 530 -25.32 -41.50 7.49
N LEU A 531 -24.00 -41.35 7.42
CA LEU A 531 -23.03 -42.06 8.27
C LEU A 531 -22.87 -41.36 9.63
N GLU A 532 -22.42 -42.12 10.64
CA GLU A 532 -21.98 -41.57 11.93
C GLU A 532 -20.80 -40.61 11.73
N ILE A 533 -20.83 -39.46 12.41
CA ILE A 533 -19.74 -38.48 12.44
C ILE A 533 -18.95 -38.68 13.74
N ARG A 534 -17.98 -39.58 13.71
CA ARG A 534 -17.19 -39.99 14.87
C ARG A 534 -15.93 -39.15 15.01
N ASN A 535 -15.86 -38.30 16.05
CA ASN A 535 -14.64 -37.57 16.38
C ASN A 535 -13.70 -38.41 17.26
N VAL A 536 -12.44 -38.54 16.86
CA VAL A 536 -11.40 -39.31 17.56
C VAL A 536 -10.26 -38.49 18.17
N MET A 537 -10.31 -37.15 18.09
CA MET A 537 -9.32 -36.27 18.70
C MET A 537 -9.93 -35.26 19.67
N ASN A 538 -9.11 -34.80 20.60
CA ASN A 538 -9.38 -33.66 21.48
C ASN A 538 -9.03 -32.35 20.76
N LYS A 539 -9.35 -31.20 21.36
CA LYS A 539 -9.08 -29.86 20.78
C LYS A 539 -7.58 -29.55 20.64
N ASP A 540 -6.72 -30.16 21.45
CA ASP A 540 -5.26 -30.07 21.32
C ASP A 540 -4.68 -31.03 20.27
N ALA A 541 -5.54 -31.80 19.60
CA ALA A 541 -5.22 -32.86 18.65
C ALA A 541 -4.41 -34.05 19.24
N THR A 542 -4.53 -34.29 20.55
CA THR A 542 -4.33 -35.62 21.12
C THR A 542 -5.50 -36.54 20.76
N MET A 543 -5.28 -37.86 20.73
CA MET A 543 -6.35 -38.83 20.52
C MET A 543 -7.27 -38.90 21.75
N ASN A 544 -8.56 -39.09 21.53
CA ASN A 544 -9.56 -39.18 22.60
C ASN A 544 -9.94 -40.64 22.92
N ASN A 545 -10.80 -40.82 23.94
CA ASN A 545 -11.23 -42.13 24.43
C ASN A 545 -11.94 -43.02 23.38
N ALA A 546 -12.41 -42.48 22.26
CA ALA A 546 -12.99 -43.25 21.16
C ALA A 546 -11.95 -44.09 20.38
N CYS A 547 -10.66 -43.94 20.69
CA CYS A 547 -9.56 -44.81 20.24
C CYS A 547 -9.21 -45.93 21.24
N GLY A 548 -9.76 -45.89 22.45
CA GLY A 548 -9.42 -46.79 23.56
C GLY A 548 -8.12 -46.42 24.31
N ASP A 549 -8.01 -46.93 25.53
CA ASP A 549 -7.04 -46.55 26.56
C ASP A 549 -5.57 -46.61 26.12
N LYS A 550 -5.23 -47.44 25.13
CA LYS A 550 -3.86 -47.58 24.61
C LYS A 550 -3.38 -46.36 23.81
N TYR A 551 -4.31 -45.64 23.16
CA TYR A 551 -3.99 -44.53 22.27
C TYR A 551 -4.51 -43.18 22.79
N SER A 552 -5.51 -43.17 23.68
CA SER A 552 -6.05 -41.94 24.28
C SER A 552 -4.95 -41.14 25.00
N GLY A 553 -4.95 -39.82 24.82
CA GLY A 553 -3.95 -38.90 25.39
C GLY A 553 -2.60 -38.85 24.64
N LEU A 554 -2.36 -39.68 23.63
CA LEU A 554 -1.20 -39.53 22.75
C LEU A 554 -1.43 -38.40 21.74
N ASP A 555 -0.41 -37.60 21.42
CA ASP A 555 -0.44 -36.76 20.20
C ASP A 555 -0.65 -37.64 18.96
N ARG A 556 -1.41 -37.13 17.99
CA ARG A 556 -1.78 -37.83 16.76
C ARG A 556 -0.62 -38.38 15.93
N PHE A 557 0.56 -37.75 15.94
CA PHE A 557 1.73 -38.26 15.21
C PHE A 557 2.40 -39.41 15.96
N VAL A 558 2.46 -39.34 17.30
CA VAL A 558 2.89 -40.47 18.14
C VAL A 558 1.91 -41.63 18.05
N ALA A 559 0.60 -41.34 18.07
CA ALA A 559 -0.45 -42.33 17.87
C ALA A 559 -0.37 -42.98 16.48
N ARG A 560 -0.09 -42.23 15.41
CA ARG A 560 0.15 -42.75 14.06
C ARG A 560 1.27 -43.78 14.01
N GLU A 561 2.42 -43.48 14.64
CA GLU A 561 3.56 -44.41 14.66
C GLU A 561 3.28 -45.66 15.48
N GLN A 562 2.67 -45.51 16.67
CA GLN A 562 2.33 -46.62 17.55
C GLN A 562 1.24 -47.52 16.94
N LEU A 563 0.16 -46.94 16.41
CA LEU A 563 -0.90 -47.67 15.71
C LEU A 563 -0.37 -48.44 14.51
N TRP A 564 0.48 -47.81 13.68
CA TRP A 564 1.03 -48.49 12.50
C TRP A 564 1.85 -49.72 12.89
N LYS A 565 2.73 -49.59 13.90
CA LYS A 565 3.50 -50.71 14.43
C LYS A 565 2.58 -51.82 14.95
N ASP A 566 1.53 -51.48 15.70
CA ASP A 566 0.59 -52.48 16.21
C ASP A 566 -0.18 -53.20 15.09
N MET A 567 -0.45 -52.52 13.97
CA MET A 567 -1.02 -53.12 12.76
C MET A 567 0.00 -54.03 12.03
N GLU A 568 1.30 -53.71 12.08
CA GLU A 568 2.36 -54.60 11.58
C GLU A 568 2.48 -55.88 12.44
N ASP A 569 2.50 -55.72 13.77
CA ASP A 569 2.49 -56.83 14.73
C ASP A 569 1.21 -57.70 14.59
N ALA A 570 0.10 -57.11 14.15
CA ALA A 570 -1.18 -57.80 13.85
C ALA A 570 -1.34 -58.29 12.40
N ASN A 571 -0.32 -58.16 11.52
CA ASN A 571 -0.39 -58.53 10.09
C ASN A 571 -1.55 -57.85 9.32
N LEU A 572 -1.99 -56.66 9.73
CA LEU A 572 -3.04 -55.87 9.05
C LEU A 572 -2.48 -54.91 7.99
N THR A 573 -1.15 -54.84 7.81
CA THR A 573 -0.49 -53.96 6.83
C THR A 573 -0.19 -54.66 5.51
N ILE A 574 0.12 -53.87 4.47
CA ILE A 574 0.45 -54.34 3.11
C ILE A 574 1.75 -53.72 2.62
N LYS A 575 1.86 -52.37 2.62
CA LYS A 575 3.07 -51.61 2.29
C LYS A 575 2.99 -50.17 2.82
N VAL A 576 4.13 -49.49 2.82
CA VAL A 576 4.22 -48.03 2.95
C VAL A 576 5.10 -47.51 1.82
N GLU A 577 4.73 -46.39 1.22
CA GLU A 577 5.53 -45.70 0.19
C GLU A 577 5.63 -44.20 0.45
N ALA A 578 6.65 -43.56 -0.12
CA ALA A 578 6.80 -42.11 -0.07
C ALA A 578 5.74 -41.44 -0.96
N HIS A 579 5.12 -40.37 -0.47
CA HIS A 579 4.07 -39.66 -1.16
C HIS A 579 4.09 -38.18 -0.76
N THR A 580 4.29 -37.28 -1.72
CA THR A 580 4.26 -35.84 -1.51
C THR A 580 2.82 -35.40 -1.19
N GLN A 581 2.62 -34.72 -0.07
CA GLN A 581 1.31 -34.30 0.44
C GLN A 581 1.19 -32.78 0.42
N ARG A 582 -0.02 -32.28 0.13
CA ARG A 582 -0.36 -30.85 0.24
C ARG A 582 -0.97 -30.58 1.61
N VAL A 583 -0.13 -30.21 2.57
CA VAL A 583 -0.47 -30.05 3.99
C VAL A 583 -1.11 -28.69 4.26
N PRO A 584 -2.28 -28.62 4.93
CA PRO A 584 -2.87 -27.36 5.38
C PRO A 584 -2.20 -26.88 6.68
N ARG A 585 -1.78 -25.62 6.73
CA ARG A 585 -1.12 -25.00 7.88
C ARG A 585 -1.76 -23.66 8.26
N SER A 586 -1.75 -23.38 9.56
CA SER A 586 -2.17 -22.11 10.14
C SER A 586 -1.26 -20.97 9.72
N GLN A 587 -1.80 -19.93 9.07
CA GLN A 587 -1.02 -18.73 8.69
C GLN A 587 -0.38 -18.03 9.91
N ARG A 588 -0.95 -18.18 11.11
CA ARG A 588 -0.55 -17.43 12.31
C ARG A 588 0.43 -18.20 13.20
N GLY A 589 0.22 -19.49 13.39
CA GLY A 589 1.06 -20.34 14.25
C GLY A 589 2.01 -21.28 13.49
N GLY A 590 1.65 -21.69 12.26
CA GLY A 590 2.44 -22.60 11.41
C GLY A 590 2.20 -24.09 11.64
N GLU A 591 1.44 -24.47 12.67
CA GLU A 591 0.97 -25.84 12.91
C GLU A 591 0.08 -26.37 11.78
N ILE A 592 0.01 -27.69 11.68
CA ILE A 592 -0.91 -28.37 10.76
C ILE A 592 -2.34 -28.19 11.29
N ILE A 593 -3.22 -27.80 10.36
CA ILE A 593 -4.67 -27.64 10.60
C ILE A 593 -5.33 -29.01 10.64
N GLU A 594 -6.19 -29.22 11.62
CA GLU A 594 -7.03 -30.42 11.71
C GLU A 594 -8.46 -30.10 11.26
N PRO A 595 -9.02 -30.84 10.31
CA PRO A 595 -10.46 -30.81 10.07
C PRO A 595 -11.17 -31.38 11.31
N LEU A 596 -11.97 -30.55 11.98
CA LEU A 596 -12.73 -30.95 13.18
C LEU A 596 -14.19 -30.55 13.03
N VAL A 597 -15.11 -31.48 13.30
CA VAL A 597 -16.55 -31.16 13.31
C VAL A 597 -16.92 -30.45 14.60
N SER A 598 -17.50 -29.25 14.48
CA SER A 598 -17.83 -28.37 15.62
C SER A 598 -19.18 -27.67 15.42
N LYS A 599 -19.90 -27.38 16.51
CA LYS A 599 -21.01 -26.42 16.53
C LYS A 599 -20.44 -25.01 16.51
N GLN A 600 -20.80 -24.19 15.53
CA GLN A 600 -20.29 -22.82 15.35
C GLN A 600 -21.39 -21.88 14.87
N TRP A 601 -21.12 -20.57 14.90
CA TRP A 601 -22.00 -19.51 14.41
C TRP A 601 -21.60 -19.10 12.99
N PHE A 602 -22.58 -18.99 12.10
CA PHE A 602 -22.40 -18.74 10.67
C PHE A 602 -23.23 -17.56 10.18
N VAL A 603 -22.69 -16.80 9.23
CA VAL A 603 -23.40 -15.83 8.40
C VAL A 603 -23.70 -16.44 7.03
N ARG A 604 -24.95 -16.35 6.58
CA ARG A 604 -25.39 -16.70 5.22
C ARG A 604 -24.88 -15.67 4.23
N THR A 605 -24.01 -16.07 3.32
CA THR A 605 -23.29 -15.11 2.47
C THR A 605 -23.88 -14.95 1.07
N GLU A 606 -24.50 -15.99 0.50
CA GLU A 606 -24.99 -16.01 -0.89
C GLU A 606 -25.80 -14.75 -1.28
N GLY A 607 -26.85 -14.45 -0.51
CA GLY A 607 -27.75 -13.31 -0.80
C GLY A 607 -27.09 -11.93 -0.63
N MET A 608 -26.09 -11.78 0.24
CA MET A 608 -25.32 -10.54 0.36
C MET A 608 -24.23 -10.45 -0.71
N GLY A 609 -23.62 -11.58 -1.06
CA GLY A 609 -22.64 -11.70 -2.16
C GLY A 609 -23.26 -11.33 -3.50
N ALA A 610 -24.51 -11.73 -3.75
CA ALA A 610 -25.29 -11.30 -4.91
C ALA A 610 -25.44 -9.78 -5.01
N LYS A 611 -25.74 -9.09 -3.90
CA LYS A 611 -25.80 -7.62 -3.84
C LYS A 611 -24.43 -6.98 -4.07
N ALA A 612 -23.36 -7.57 -3.53
CA ALA A 612 -21.99 -7.11 -3.73
C ALA A 612 -21.45 -7.36 -5.16
N LEU A 613 -22.01 -8.34 -5.89
CA LEU A 613 -21.82 -8.50 -7.32
C LEU A 613 -22.56 -7.40 -8.10
N GLU A 614 -23.85 -7.21 -7.81
CA GLU A 614 -24.72 -6.23 -8.48
C GLU A 614 -24.19 -4.79 -8.35
N ALA A 615 -23.71 -4.39 -7.17
CA ALA A 615 -23.16 -3.05 -6.94
C ALA A 615 -21.95 -2.73 -7.85
N VAL A 616 -21.12 -3.71 -8.18
CA VAL A 616 -20.00 -3.52 -9.13
C VAL A 616 -20.48 -3.63 -10.59
N GLN A 617 -21.41 -4.54 -10.89
CA GLN A 617 -21.96 -4.72 -12.25
C GLN A 617 -22.80 -3.52 -12.73
N THR A 618 -23.45 -2.81 -11.82
CA THR A 618 -24.25 -1.60 -12.10
C THR A 618 -23.42 -0.32 -12.12
N GLY A 619 -22.19 -0.36 -11.61
CA GLY A 619 -21.28 0.79 -11.52
C GLY A 619 -21.47 1.68 -10.29
N ASP A 620 -22.27 1.26 -9.31
CA ASP A 620 -22.41 1.91 -7.99
C ASP A 620 -21.09 1.82 -7.19
N ILE A 621 -20.34 0.72 -7.36
CA ILE A 621 -18.97 0.55 -6.88
C ILE A 621 -18.02 0.32 -8.07
N ARG A 622 -17.03 1.20 -8.26
CA ARG A 622 -15.97 1.04 -9.27
C ARG A 622 -14.68 0.48 -8.67
N ILE A 623 -14.15 -0.60 -9.25
CA ILE A 623 -12.86 -1.19 -8.83
C ILE A 623 -11.70 -0.63 -9.68
N VAL A 624 -10.64 -0.19 -9.02
CA VAL A 624 -9.41 0.33 -9.64
C VAL A 624 -8.20 -0.48 -9.17
N PRO A 625 -7.43 -1.14 -10.05
CA PRO A 625 -7.64 -1.27 -11.50
C PRO A 625 -8.75 -2.30 -11.86
N PRO A 626 -9.48 -2.11 -12.98
CA PRO A 626 -10.59 -2.99 -13.41
C PRO A 626 -10.27 -4.49 -13.53
N ARG A 627 -8.99 -4.88 -13.67
CA ARG A 627 -8.58 -6.29 -13.71
C ARG A 627 -9.03 -7.11 -12.49
N PHE A 628 -9.25 -6.46 -11.35
CA PHE A 628 -9.74 -7.12 -10.13
C PHE A 628 -11.26 -7.38 -10.15
N GLU A 629 -12.05 -6.82 -11.07
CA GLU A 629 -13.47 -7.15 -11.22
C GLU A 629 -13.66 -8.65 -11.51
N LYS A 630 -12.84 -9.24 -12.41
CA LYS A 630 -12.88 -10.68 -12.67
C LYS A 630 -12.54 -11.53 -11.43
N VAL A 631 -11.67 -11.00 -10.56
CA VAL A 631 -11.26 -11.65 -9.31
C VAL A 631 -12.39 -11.55 -8.27
N TRP A 632 -13.03 -10.38 -8.16
CA TRP A 632 -14.24 -10.11 -7.37
C TRP A 632 -15.40 -11.02 -7.77
N TYR A 633 -15.77 -11.04 -9.06
CA TYR A 633 -16.83 -11.88 -9.59
C TYR A 633 -16.57 -13.37 -9.36
N GLY A 634 -15.34 -13.83 -9.62
CA GLY A 634 -14.97 -15.24 -9.44
C GLY A 634 -15.06 -15.71 -7.98
N TRP A 635 -14.73 -14.84 -7.02
CA TRP A 635 -14.80 -15.17 -5.60
C TRP A 635 -16.24 -15.12 -5.06
N LEU A 636 -16.97 -14.03 -5.30
CA LEU A 636 -18.35 -13.88 -4.79
C LEU A 636 -19.34 -14.88 -5.40
N THR A 637 -19.13 -15.32 -6.64
CA THR A 637 -19.99 -16.37 -7.26
C THR A 637 -19.83 -17.74 -6.60
N ASN A 638 -18.72 -17.97 -5.88
CA ASN A 638 -18.39 -19.25 -5.22
C ASN A 638 -18.27 -19.08 -3.70
N ILE A 639 -18.90 -18.05 -3.13
CA ILE A 639 -18.84 -17.75 -1.69
C ILE A 639 -19.57 -18.83 -0.87
N ARG A 640 -19.01 -19.15 0.30
CA ARG A 640 -19.59 -20.08 1.28
C ARG A 640 -20.06 -19.33 2.52
N ASP A 641 -20.98 -19.93 3.28
CA ASP A 641 -21.42 -19.39 4.58
C ASP A 641 -20.21 -19.23 5.52
N TRP A 642 -20.14 -18.07 6.18
CA TRP A 642 -18.94 -17.60 6.86
C TRP A 642 -19.01 -17.91 8.35
N CYS A 643 -18.10 -18.75 8.83
CA CYS A 643 -17.92 -19.01 10.26
C CYS A 643 -17.45 -17.74 10.99
N ILE A 644 -18.34 -17.17 11.81
CA ILE A 644 -18.10 -15.92 12.55
C ILE A 644 -17.74 -16.14 14.03
N SER A 645 -17.90 -17.33 14.59
CA SER A 645 -17.39 -17.63 15.94
C SER A 645 -15.89 -17.94 15.94
N ARG A 646 -15.23 -17.66 17.07
CA ARG A 646 -13.83 -18.00 17.39
C ARG A 646 -13.70 -18.29 18.89
N GLN A 647 -12.92 -19.30 19.25
CA GLN A 647 -12.75 -19.79 20.63
C GLN A 647 -11.64 -19.02 21.37
N LEU A 648 -11.56 -17.72 21.08
CA LEU A 648 -10.55 -16.80 21.61
C LEU A 648 -11.10 -16.10 22.85
N TRP A 649 -10.21 -15.52 23.65
CA TRP A 649 -10.61 -14.67 24.75
C TRP A 649 -10.69 -13.20 24.33
N TRP A 650 -9.82 -12.78 23.41
CA TRP A 650 -9.78 -11.42 22.89
C TRP A 650 -10.66 -11.26 21.63
N GLY A 651 -11.68 -10.40 21.74
CA GLY A 651 -12.63 -10.10 20.68
C GLY A 651 -13.98 -9.64 21.23
N HIS A 652 -14.93 -9.36 20.36
CA HIS A 652 -16.30 -9.05 20.76
C HIS A 652 -17.03 -10.33 21.15
N ARG A 653 -17.44 -10.52 22.42
CA ARG A 653 -18.26 -11.67 22.82
C ARG A 653 -19.55 -11.72 21.99
N ILE A 654 -19.94 -12.92 21.57
CA ILE A 654 -21.20 -13.12 20.84
C ILE A 654 -22.39 -12.73 21.75
N PRO A 655 -23.39 -11.97 21.25
CA PRO A 655 -24.54 -11.55 22.03
C PRO A 655 -25.64 -12.63 22.05
N VAL A 656 -25.29 -13.77 22.64
CA VAL A 656 -26.14 -14.95 22.86
C VAL A 656 -26.08 -15.33 24.35
N TRP A 657 -27.20 -15.74 24.93
CA TRP A 657 -27.29 -16.29 26.28
C TRP A 657 -27.96 -17.67 26.24
N TYR A 658 -27.33 -18.65 26.87
CA TYR A 658 -27.89 -20.00 27.08
C TYR A 658 -28.71 -20.03 28.38
N VAL A 659 -29.84 -20.75 28.34
CA VAL A 659 -30.81 -20.83 29.44
C VAL A 659 -30.57 -22.11 30.24
N GLY A 660 -29.76 -22.02 31.27
CA GLY A 660 -29.32 -23.19 32.03
C GLY A 660 -28.02 -22.98 32.80
N ASN A 661 -27.51 -24.09 33.34
CA ASN A 661 -26.22 -24.16 34.04
C ASN A 661 -25.54 -25.51 33.73
N ASN A 662 -25.67 -25.97 32.47
CA ASN A 662 -24.86 -27.07 31.95
C ASN A 662 -23.73 -26.48 31.09
N ASP A 663 -22.58 -27.14 31.09
CA ASP A 663 -21.44 -26.79 30.22
C ASP A 663 -21.45 -27.57 28.89
N ASP A 664 -22.48 -28.41 28.68
CA ASP A 664 -22.66 -29.22 27.48
C ASP A 664 -23.67 -28.56 26.53
N ASP A 665 -23.12 -27.88 25.52
CA ASP A 665 -23.83 -27.19 24.43
C ASP A 665 -24.67 -28.12 23.51
N SER A 666 -24.86 -29.41 23.84
CA SER A 666 -25.58 -30.40 23.02
C SER A 666 -27.05 -30.04 22.75
N ASP A 667 -27.81 -29.63 23.76
CA ASP A 667 -29.27 -29.41 23.66
C ASP A 667 -29.80 -28.09 24.31
N GLU A 668 -28.92 -27.11 24.59
CA GLU A 668 -29.35 -25.88 25.31
C GLU A 668 -30.19 -24.89 24.47
N THR A 669 -31.32 -24.46 25.03
CA THR A 669 -32.10 -23.30 24.57
C THR A 669 -31.25 -22.03 24.69
N PHE A 670 -31.20 -21.23 23.62
CA PHE A 670 -30.44 -19.98 23.57
C PHE A 670 -31.30 -18.78 23.14
N ILE A 671 -30.84 -17.59 23.53
CA ILE A 671 -31.53 -16.31 23.32
C ILE A 671 -30.55 -15.30 22.73
N VAL A 672 -30.95 -14.61 21.65
CA VAL A 672 -30.20 -13.50 21.04
C VAL A 672 -30.82 -12.17 21.48
N ALA A 673 -29.99 -11.28 22.01
CA ALA A 673 -30.40 -10.02 22.63
C ALA A 673 -29.25 -8.99 22.59
N ARG A 674 -29.49 -7.71 22.87
CA ARG A 674 -28.43 -6.68 22.89
C ARG A 674 -27.67 -6.63 24.22
N ASN A 675 -28.26 -7.19 25.28
CA ASN A 675 -27.71 -7.25 26.63
C ASN A 675 -28.47 -8.31 27.47
N GLU A 676 -27.97 -8.59 28.68
CA GLU A 676 -28.52 -9.59 29.59
C GLU A 676 -29.97 -9.30 30.05
N GLU A 677 -30.37 -8.03 30.16
CA GLU A 677 -31.73 -7.68 30.59
C GLU A 677 -32.76 -7.90 29.47
N GLU A 678 -32.41 -7.59 28.22
CA GLU A 678 -33.21 -7.99 27.06
C GLU A 678 -33.24 -9.53 26.92
N ALA A 679 -32.13 -10.23 27.23
CA ALA A 679 -32.10 -11.69 27.26
C ALA A 679 -33.03 -12.26 28.34
N ARG A 680 -33.05 -11.67 29.54
CA ARG A 680 -33.95 -12.01 30.64
C ARG A 680 -35.41 -11.77 30.30
N GLN A 681 -35.74 -10.65 29.66
CA GLN A 681 -37.11 -10.40 29.19
C GLN A 681 -37.52 -11.45 28.15
N LYS A 682 -36.70 -11.70 27.13
CA LYS A 682 -36.93 -12.75 26.12
C LYS A 682 -37.04 -14.15 26.74
N ALA A 683 -36.34 -14.43 27.84
CA ALA A 683 -36.46 -15.70 28.57
C ALA A 683 -37.82 -15.84 29.27
N MET A 684 -38.29 -14.78 29.93
CA MET A 684 -39.62 -14.75 30.55
C MET A 684 -40.74 -14.84 29.50
N ASP A 685 -40.59 -14.15 28.37
CA ASP A 685 -41.54 -14.21 27.24
C ASP A 685 -41.60 -15.62 26.61
N ALA A 686 -40.49 -16.36 26.62
CA ALA A 686 -40.42 -17.78 26.24
C ALA A 686 -40.91 -18.76 27.33
N GLY A 687 -41.34 -18.26 28.49
CA GLY A 687 -41.92 -19.06 29.58
C GLY A 687 -40.94 -19.59 30.63
N HIS A 688 -39.68 -19.11 30.64
CA HIS A 688 -38.73 -19.40 31.70
C HIS A 688 -38.98 -18.54 32.96
N ALA A 689 -38.43 -18.97 34.10
CA ALA A 689 -38.56 -18.23 35.35
C ALA A 689 -37.73 -16.93 35.35
N ALA A 690 -38.18 -15.91 36.09
CA ALA A 690 -37.51 -14.61 36.15
C ALA A 690 -36.11 -14.65 36.79
N ASP A 691 -35.84 -15.68 37.59
CA ASP A 691 -34.58 -16.00 38.26
C ASP A 691 -33.76 -17.08 37.53
N VAL A 692 -34.09 -17.39 36.27
CA VAL A 692 -33.34 -18.37 35.47
C VAL A 692 -31.89 -17.92 35.23
N ILE A 693 -30.96 -18.87 35.31
CA ILE A 693 -29.55 -18.64 35.04
C ILE A 693 -29.37 -18.45 33.53
N LEU A 694 -28.70 -17.35 33.15
CA LEU A 694 -28.37 -17.01 31.77
C LEU A 694 -26.85 -16.97 31.60
N ARG A 695 -26.30 -17.94 30.87
CA ARG A 695 -24.86 -18.05 30.57
C ARG A 695 -24.58 -17.39 29.22
N GLN A 696 -23.95 -16.21 29.20
CA GLN A 696 -23.54 -15.60 27.93
C GLN A 696 -22.54 -16.52 27.19
N GLU A 697 -22.68 -16.63 25.87
CA GLU A 697 -21.76 -17.30 24.96
C GLU A 697 -20.30 -16.90 25.21
N ASN A 698 -19.42 -17.90 25.25
CA ASN A 698 -18.01 -17.73 25.59
C ASN A 698 -17.16 -17.36 24.37
N ASP A 699 -17.57 -17.82 23.19
CA ASP A 699 -16.98 -17.48 21.90
C ASP A 699 -17.04 -15.96 21.63
N VAL A 700 -16.04 -15.49 20.90
CA VAL A 700 -15.98 -14.13 20.35
C VAL A 700 -16.22 -14.16 18.84
N LEU A 701 -16.57 -13.00 18.29
CA LEU A 701 -16.73 -12.80 16.86
C LEU A 701 -15.37 -12.71 16.14
N ASP A 702 -15.36 -13.22 14.91
CA ASP A 702 -14.32 -13.02 13.91
C ASP A 702 -14.00 -11.53 13.79
N THR A 703 -12.71 -11.18 13.82
CA THR A 703 -12.23 -9.81 13.62
C THR A 703 -12.78 -9.18 12.34
N TRP A 704 -12.92 -9.97 11.27
CA TRP A 704 -13.48 -9.49 10.00
C TRP A 704 -14.98 -9.15 10.07
N PHE A 705 -15.69 -9.55 11.15
CA PHE A 705 -17.07 -9.14 11.42
C PHE A 705 -17.14 -7.70 11.92
N SER A 706 -16.35 -7.33 12.95
CA SER A 706 -16.35 -5.96 13.45
C SER A 706 -15.67 -4.98 12.50
N SER A 707 -14.53 -5.36 11.93
CA SER A 707 -13.84 -4.55 10.91
C SER A 707 -14.64 -4.46 9.59
N GLY A 708 -15.59 -5.37 9.36
CA GLY A 708 -16.58 -5.29 8.29
C GLY A 708 -17.64 -4.19 8.45
N LEU A 709 -17.79 -3.60 9.64
CA LEU A 709 -18.73 -2.49 9.91
C LEU A 709 -18.07 -1.10 9.80
N TRP A 710 -16.76 -1.06 9.57
CA TRP A 710 -15.91 0.14 9.67
C TRP A 710 -16.43 1.39 8.92
N PRO A 711 -16.98 1.32 7.68
CA PRO A 711 -17.37 2.52 6.94
C PRO A 711 -18.55 3.30 7.51
N PHE A 712 -19.36 2.66 8.37
CA PHE A 712 -20.58 3.26 8.95
C PHE A 712 -20.53 3.29 10.49
N ALA A 713 -20.00 2.26 11.14
CA ALA A 713 -19.89 2.23 12.61
C ALA A 713 -18.89 3.26 13.17
N THR A 714 -17.87 3.65 12.40
CA THR A 714 -16.91 4.69 12.83
C THR A 714 -17.52 6.10 12.87
N VAL A 715 -18.55 6.35 12.04
CA VAL A 715 -19.22 7.64 11.86
C VAL A 715 -20.60 7.73 12.54
N GLY A 716 -20.98 6.75 13.38
CA GLY A 716 -22.14 6.87 14.28
C GLY A 716 -23.24 5.81 14.09
N TRP A 717 -23.11 4.85 13.19
CA TRP A 717 -24.08 3.74 13.11
C TRP A 717 -23.88 2.73 14.26
N PRO A 718 -24.95 2.26 14.94
CA PRO A 718 -26.38 2.51 14.70
C PRO A 718 -26.96 3.72 15.43
N GLN A 719 -26.22 4.35 16.35
CA GLN A 719 -26.74 5.37 17.27
C GLN A 719 -27.35 6.59 16.57
N ASP A 720 -26.83 6.96 15.40
CA ASP A 720 -27.21 8.12 14.61
C ASP A 720 -28.16 7.80 13.44
N GLU A 721 -28.65 6.56 13.31
CA GLU A 721 -29.37 6.11 12.11
C GLU A 721 -30.80 6.67 11.94
N ASP A 722 -31.41 7.19 13.01
CA ASP A 722 -32.79 7.73 13.05
C ASP A 722 -32.99 9.04 12.23
N GLY A 723 -31.96 9.51 11.54
CA GLY A 723 -32.10 10.48 10.44
C GLY A 723 -31.84 11.96 10.78
N ASP A 724 -31.13 12.27 11.86
CA ASP A 724 -30.63 13.63 12.11
C ASP A 724 -29.54 13.99 11.09
N GLU A 725 -29.84 14.94 10.19
CA GLU A 725 -28.93 15.40 9.13
C GLU A 725 -27.64 16.06 9.63
N SER A 726 -27.55 16.39 10.93
CA SER A 726 -26.36 17.00 11.55
C SER A 726 -25.32 15.99 12.05
N THR A 727 -25.66 14.69 12.07
CA THR A 727 -24.78 13.59 12.49
C THR A 727 -23.60 13.38 11.54
N ASP A 728 -22.54 12.76 12.04
CA ASP A 728 -21.42 12.34 11.19
C ASP A 728 -21.89 11.26 10.19
N LEU A 729 -22.84 10.39 10.57
CA LEU A 729 -23.40 9.35 9.70
C LEU A 729 -24.12 9.96 8.49
N ALA A 730 -25.08 10.87 8.73
CA ALA A 730 -25.84 11.53 7.66
C ALA A 730 -25.03 12.54 6.83
N ARG A 731 -23.79 12.83 7.25
CA ARG A 731 -22.82 13.69 6.55
C ARG A 731 -21.79 12.90 5.76
N PHE A 732 -21.28 11.79 6.28
CA PHE A 732 -20.08 11.12 5.76
C PHE A 732 -20.29 9.68 5.27
N TYR A 733 -21.50 9.13 5.39
CA TYR A 733 -21.86 7.84 4.80
C TYR A 733 -22.85 8.03 3.63
N PRO A 734 -22.69 7.34 2.49
CA PRO A 734 -21.60 6.40 2.15
C PRO A 734 -20.25 7.09 1.89
N GLY A 735 -19.17 6.32 2.01
CA GLY A 735 -17.81 6.80 1.74
C GLY A 735 -17.57 7.11 0.26
N THR A 736 -16.48 7.82 -0.06
CA THR A 736 -16.13 8.11 -1.46
C THR A 736 -15.16 7.07 -2.02
N CYS A 737 -14.08 6.78 -1.29
CA CYS A 737 -13.06 5.84 -1.74
C CYS A 737 -12.57 4.98 -0.57
N LEU A 738 -12.55 3.67 -0.76
CA LEU A 738 -11.72 2.77 0.03
C LEU A 738 -10.40 2.54 -0.72
N GLU A 739 -9.28 2.83 -0.06
CA GLU A 739 -7.93 2.62 -0.57
C GLU A 739 -7.29 1.53 0.29
N THR A 740 -6.80 0.44 -0.31
CA THR A 740 -6.21 -0.68 0.44
C THR A 740 -5.36 -1.62 -0.44
N GLY A 741 -4.69 -2.60 0.17
CA GLY A 741 -3.95 -3.65 -0.55
C GLY A 741 -4.88 -4.71 -1.13
N TYR A 742 -4.55 -5.28 -2.29
CA TYR A 742 -5.37 -6.34 -2.91
C TYR A 742 -5.48 -7.63 -2.07
N ASP A 743 -4.60 -7.83 -1.08
CA ASP A 743 -4.57 -9.03 -0.25
C ASP A 743 -5.75 -9.10 0.75
N ILE A 744 -6.33 -7.96 1.14
CA ILE A 744 -7.54 -7.92 1.98
C ILE A 744 -8.84 -7.62 1.23
N LEU A 745 -8.83 -7.73 -0.11
CA LEU A 745 -10.02 -7.59 -0.97
C LEU A 745 -11.19 -8.51 -0.52
N PHE A 746 -10.90 -9.72 -0.07
CA PHE A 746 -11.94 -10.68 0.35
C PHE A 746 -12.14 -10.76 1.86
N PHE A 747 -11.07 -10.63 2.64
CA PHE A 747 -11.13 -10.56 4.10
C PHE A 747 -11.92 -9.34 4.59
N TRP A 748 -11.73 -8.18 3.95
CA TRP A 748 -12.22 -6.90 4.46
C TRP A 748 -13.15 -6.20 3.49
N VAL A 749 -12.72 -5.94 2.24
CA VAL A 749 -13.51 -5.13 1.30
C VAL A 749 -14.84 -5.79 0.96
N ALA A 750 -14.84 -7.09 0.62
CA ALA A 750 -16.06 -7.86 0.38
C ALA A 750 -16.96 -7.95 1.62
N ARG A 751 -16.40 -7.97 2.84
CA ARG A 751 -17.19 -7.96 4.09
C ARG A 751 -17.88 -6.62 4.29
N MET A 752 -17.17 -5.51 4.08
CA MET A 752 -17.76 -4.17 4.16
C MET A 752 -18.87 -3.94 3.13
N VAL A 753 -18.72 -4.41 1.89
CA VAL A 753 -19.78 -4.28 0.87
C VAL A 753 -21.01 -5.13 1.24
N MET A 754 -20.82 -6.39 1.62
CA MET A 754 -21.92 -7.26 2.04
C MET A 754 -22.68 -6.72 3.27
N LEU A 755 -21.95 -6.38 4.34
CA LEU A 755 -22.55 -5.92 5.59
C LEU A 755 -23.13 -4.51 5.46
N GLY A 756 -22.47 -3.61 4.72
CA GLY A 756 -22.97 -2.26 4.44
C GLY A 756 -24.33 -2.32 3.74
N ILE A 757 -24.42 -2.97 2.58
CA ILE A 757 -25.68 -3.04 1.82
C ILE A 757 -26.78 -3.77 2.62
N GLU A 758 -26.44 -4.79 3.41
CA GLU A 758 -27.45 -5.53 4.20
C GLU A 758 -27.94 -4.77 5.45
N LEU A 759 -27.10 -3.95 6.09
CA LEU A 759 -27.47 -3.23 7.32
C LEU A 759 -28.00 -1.82 7.06
N THR A 760 -27.51 -1.13 6.02
CA THR A 760 -27.88 0.27 5.71
C THR A 760 -28.71 0.43 4.44
N GLY A 761 -28.71 -0.57 3.56
CA GLY A 761 -29.39 -0.52 2.26
C GLY A 761 -28.60 0.16 1.13
N VAL A 762 -27.37 0.64 1.37
CA VAL A 762 -26.52 1.30 0.36
C VAL A 762 -25.09 0.76 0.34
N SER A 763 -24.40 0.92 -0.78
CA SER A 763 -22.97 0.57 -0.89
C SER A 763 -22.12 1.44 0.04
N PRO A 764 -21.14 0.86 0.76
CA PRO A 764 -20.37 1.59 1.77
C PRO A 764 -19.38 2.62 1.22
N PHE A 765 -19.02 2.52 -0.07
CA PHE A 765 -18.09 3.42 -0.77
C PHE A 765 -18.25 3.32 -2.28
N GLN A 766 -18.01 4.41 -3.01
CA GLN A 766 -18.18 4.49 -4.48
C GLN A 766 -16.99 3.91 -5.27
N VAL A 767 -15.79 3.94 -4.69
CA VAL A 767 -14.55 3.46 -5.34
C VAL A 767 -13.80 2.50 -4.42
N ILE A 768 -13.39 1.36 -4.96
CA ILE A 768 -12.38 0.47 -4.37
C ILE A 768 -11.08 0.70 -5.15
N TYR A 769 -10.12 1.39 -4.54
CA TYR A 769 -8.76 1.51 -5.06
C TYR A 769 -7.86 0.46 -4.40
N LEU A 770 -7.18 -0.34 -5.23
CA LEU A 770 -6.27 -1.40 -4.78
C LEU A 770 -4.83 -1.05 -5.16
N HIS A 771 -3.94 -0.92 -4.18
CA HIS A 771 -2.49 -0.94 -4.41
C HIS A 771 -1.94 -2.37 -4.39
N GLY A 772 -0.73 -2.56 -4.93
CA GLY A 772 0.02 -3.80 -4.80
C GLY A 772 1.04 -3.75 -3.66
N LEU A 773 1.49 -4.92 -3.24
CA LEU A 773 2.25 -5.06 -2.00
C LEU A 773 3.68 -4.57 -2.17
N VAL A 774 4.20 -3.85 -1.16
CA VAL A 774 5.63 -3.55 -1.10
C VAL A 774 6.39 -4.86 -0.81
N ARG A 775 7.36 -5.17 -1.67
CA ARG A 775 8.25 -6.33 -1.60
C ARG A 775 9.65 -5.89 -1.17
N ALA A 776 10.45 -6.83 -0.68
CA ALA A 776 11.88 -6.60 -0.52
C ALA A 776 12.55 -6.41 -1.91
N ALA A 777 13.81 -5.94 -1.93
CA ALA A 777 14.52 -5.63 -3.17
C ALA A 777 14.72 -6.84 -4.11
N ASP A 778 14.62 -8.07 -3.60
CA ASP A 778 14.63 -9.33 -4.36
C ASP A 778 13.24 -9.75 -4.91
N GLY A 779 12.21 -8.92 -4.69
CA GLY A 779 10.82 -9.23 -5.03
C GLY A 779 10.08 -10.10 -4.01
N SER A 780 10.73 -10.55 -2.93
CA SER A 780 10.10 -11.43 -1.94
C SER A 780 9.08 -10.70 -1.05
N LYS A 781 8.07 -11.44 -0.54
CA LYS A 781 7.16 -10.93 0.51
C LYS A 781 7.99 -10.56 1.75
N MET A 782 7.82 -9.34 2.25
CA MET A 782 8.37 -8.94 3.55
C MET A 782 7.62 -9.67 4.68
N SER A 783 8.34 -10.25 5.63
CA SER A 783 7.76 -10.88 6.82
C SER A 783 8.72 -10.89 8.00
N LYS A 784 8.20 -10.70 9.22
CA LYS A 784 9.02 -10.71 10.46
C LYS A 784 9.82 -12.02 10.59
N THR A 785 9.28 -13.14 10.11
CA THR A 785 9.92 -14.47 10.06
C THR A 785 11.09 -14.59 9.08
N LYS A 786 11.15 -13.77 8.03
CA LYS A 786 12.27 -13.74 7.07
C LYS A 786 13.36 -12.71 7.44
N GLY A 787 13.12 -11.89 8.45
CA GLY A 787 14.05 -10.80 8.84
C GLY A 787 14.19 -9.69 7.81
N ASN A 788 13.36 -9.67 6.75
CA ASN A 788 13.45 -8.73 5.63
C ASN A 788 12.45 -7.56 5.75
N VAL A 789 11.97 -7.24 6.95
CA VAL A 789 11.08 -6.10 7.22
C VAL A 789 11.90 -4.88 7.59
N ILE A 790 11.55 -3.73 7.01
CA ILE A 790 12.15 -2.43 7.31
C ILE A 790 11.10 -1.55 7.98
N ASP A 791 11.44 -0.95 9.12
CA ASP A 791 10.60 0.02 9.83
C ASP A 791 10.54 1.33 9.02
N PRO A 792 9.35 1.92 8.77
CA PRO A 792 9.27 3.21 8.11
C PRO A 792 10.06 4.31 8.82
N LEU A 793 10.15 4.29 10.16
CA LEU A 793 10.85 5.34 10.91
C LEU A 793 12.35 5.37 10.66
N ASP A 794 12.99 4.20 10.49
CA ASP A 794 14.43 4.13 10.20
C ASP A 794 14.73 4.82 8.86
N THR A 795 13.87 4.60 7.87
CA THR A 795 13.98 5.22 6.53
C THR A 795 13.61 6.70 6.53
N VAL A 796 12.60 7.10 7.32
CA VAL A 796 12.28 8.53 7.56
C VAL A 796 13.47 9.24 8.21
N SER A 797 14.13 8.62 9.19
CA SER A 797 15.30 9.20 9.88
C SER A 797 16.52 9.39 8.98
N GLU A 798 16.68 8.57 7.93
CA GLU A 798 17.80 8.69 6.98
C GLU A 798 17.45 9.61 5.79
N PHE A 799 16.23 9.56 5.27
CA PHE A 799 15.86 10.21 3.99
C PHE A 799 14.81 11.33 4.08
N GLY A 800 14.10 11.48 5.20
CA GLY A 800 12.91 12.32 5.32
C GLY A 800 11.63 11.60 4.88
N ALA A 801 10.50 11.95 5.50
CA ALA A 801 9.20 11.36 5.21
C ALA A 801 8.75 11.64 3.77
N ASP A 802 8.99 12.86 3.27
CA ASP A 802 8.66 13.22 1.88
C ASP A 802 9.35 12.32 0.85
N SER A 803 10.64 12.03 1.03
CA SER A 803 11.44 11.18 0.15
C SER A 803 10.89 9.76 0.10
N LEU A 804 10.45 9.22 1.24
CA LEU A 804 9.83 7.90 1.33
C LEU A 804 8.46 7.87 0.65
N ARG A 805 7.57 8.81 1.00
CA ARG A 805 6.21 8.92 0.44
C ARG A 805 6.24 9.03 -1.08
N TYR A 806 7.02 9.97 -1.61
CA TYR A 806 7.14 10.20 -3.05
C TYR A 806 7.69 8.97 -3.78
N SER A 807 8.62 8.24 -3.16
CA SER A 807 9.17 6.99 -3.70
C SER A 807 8.18 5.82 -3.74
N LEU A 808 7.23 5.76 -2.80
CA LEU A 808 6.21 4.71 -2.75
C LEU A 808 5.03 4.96 -3.70
N VAL A 809 4.74 6.22 -4.04
CA VAL A 809 3.61 6.58 -4.93
C VAL A 809 4.04 6.72 -6.39
N THR A 810 5.17 7.36 -6.71
CA THR A 810 5.56 7.66 -8.09
C THR A 810 6.05 6.44 -8.87
N GLY A 811 5.82 6.40 -10.19
CA GLY A 811 6.24 5.28 -11.03
C GLY A 811 5.59 3.93 -10.67
N VAL A 812 4.47 3.96 -9.94
CA VAL A 812 3.67 2.78 -9.57
C VAL A 812 2.35 2.82 -10.34
N THR A 813 1.93 1.66 -10.85
CA THR A 813 0.59 1.45 -11.41
C THR A 813 -0.32 0.84 -10.34
N PRO A 814 -1.59 1.27 -10.20
CA PRO A 814 -2.53 0.66 -9.27
C PRO A 814 -2.54 -0.87 -9.34
N GLY A 815 -2.55 -1.51 -8.18
CA GLY A 815 -2.57 -2.96 -8.02
C GLY A 815 -1.28 -3.71 -8.33
N GLN A 816 -0.18 -3.07 -8.74
CA GLN A 816 1.09 -3.73 -9.00
C GLN A 816 2.01 -3.70 -7.76
N ASP A 817 2.71 -4.80 -7.52
CA ASP A 817 3.68 -4.93 -6.43
C ASP A 817 4.93 -4.06 -6.66
N ILE A 818 5.55 -3.63 -5.57
CA ILE A 818 6.61 -2.61 -5.59
C ILE A 818 7.85 -3.15 -4.88
N PRO A 819 8.95 -3.48 -5.58
CA PRO A 819 10.21 -3.77 -4.92
C PRO A 819 10.76 -2.49 -4.28
N LEU A 820 11.05 -2.52 -2.98
CA LEU A 820 11.64 -1.39 -2.29
C LEU A 820 13.04 -1.09 -2.84
N ASN A 821 13.22 0.11 -3.40
CA ASN A 821 14.49 0.56 -3.96
C ASN A 821 15.02 1.78 -3.18
N MET A 822 16.12 1.58 -2.44
CA MET A 822 16.74 2.64 -1.62
C MET A 822 17.43 3.72 -2.48
N GLU A 823 17.93 3.38 -3.67
CA GLU A 823 18.52 4.36 -4.60
C GLU A 823 17.46 5.35 -5.11
N LYS A 824 16.22 4.87 -5.33
CA LYS A 824 15.07 5.72 -5.66
C LYS A 824 14.75 6.70 -4.51
N ILE A 825 14.80 6.23 -3.26
CA ILE A 825 14.58 7.09 -2.07
C ILE A 825 15.70 8.13 -1.95
N ALA A 826 16.96 7.75 -2.18
CA ALA A 826 18.09 8.67 -2.22
C ALA A 826 17.97 9.72 -3.35
N ALA A 827 17.53 9.31 -4.54
CA ALA A 827 17.27 10.22 -5.66
C ALA A 827 16.14 11.22 -5.35
N ASN A 828 15.09 10.78 -4.65
CA ASN A 828 13.99 11.65 -4.23
C ASN A 828 14.38 12.59 -3.07
N LYS A 829 15.33 12.21 -2.21
CA LYS A 829 16.01 13.14 -1.29
C LYS A 829 16.81 14.20 -2.04
N ALA A 830 17.49 13.83 -3.12
CA ALA A 830 18.18 14.77 -4.00
C ALA A 830 17.20 15.70 -4.74
N PHE A 831 16.00 15.24 -5.10
CA PHE A 831 14.92 16.08 -5.61
C PHE A 831 14.43 17.11 -4.58
N ALA A 832 14.17 16.71 -3.33
CA ALA A 832 13.83 17.66 -2.27
C ALA A 832 14.91 18.75 -2.09
N ASN A 833 16.20 18.37 -2.18
CA ASN A 833 17.31 19.33 -2.19
C ASN A 833 17.36 20.20 -3.47
N LYS A 834 17.01 19.69 -4.65
CA LYS A 834 16.86 20.49 -5.89
C LYS A 834 15.78 21.57 -5.69
N LEU A 835 14.63 21.23 -5.10
CA LEU A 835 13.55 22.18 -4.78
C LEU A 835 13.98 23.24 -3.77
N TRP A 836 14.70 22.83 -2.71
CA TRP A 836 15.29 23.74 -1.73
C TRP A 836 16.19 24.78 -2.39
N ASN A 837 17.07 24.36 -3.30
CA ASN A 837 17.95 25.27 -4.07
C ASN A 837 17.16 26.16 -5.04
N CYS A 838 16.07 25.69 -5.64
CA CYS A 838 15.21 26.51 -6.50
C CYS A 838 14.49 27.62 -5.70
N CYS A 839 13.92 27.29 -4.53
CA CYS A 839 13.30 28.27 -3.64
C CYS A 839 14.33 29.26 -3.09
N LYS A 840 15.52 28.77 -2.72
CA LYS A 840 16.65 29.62 -2.30
C LYS A 840 17.06 30.62 -3.38
N PHE A 841 17.18 30.21 -4.64
CA PHE A 841 17.45 31.14 -5.75
C PHE A 841 16.35 32.21 -5.89
N VAL A 842 15.07 31.85 -5.77
CA VAL A 842 13.98 32.84 -5.83
C VAL A 842 14.09 33.83 -4.66
N THR A 843 14.22 33.34 -3.43
CA THR A 843 14.16 34.16 -2.21
C THR A 843 15.45 34.94 -1.91
N GLU A 844 16.64 34.35 -2.10
CA GLU A 844 17.93 34.98 -1.79
C GLU A 844 18.59 35.69 -2.99
N ASN A 845 18.20 35.39 -4.24
CA ASN A 845 18.76 36.05 -5.43
C ASN A 845 17.71 36.90 -6.15
N ALA A 846 16.59 36.33 -6.60
CA ALA A 846 15.63 37.05 -7.45
C ALA A 846 14.85 38.14 -6.69
N LEU A 847 14.45 37.85 -5.45
CA LEU A 847 13.69 38.75 -4.56
C LEU A 847 14.59 39.62 -3.65
N LYS A 848 15.91 39.56 -3.81
CA LYS A 848 16.84 40.28 -2.94
C LYS A 848 16.74 41.79 -3.12
N GLY A 849 16.38 42.49 -2.05
CA GLY A 849 16.25 43.96 -2.05
C GLY A 849 14.96 44.47 -2.68
N VAL A 850 14.01 43.59 -2.99
CA VAL A 850 12.62 43.96 -3.34
C VAL A 850 11.94 44.56 -2.11
N ASP A 851 11.20 45.65 -2.29
CA ASP A 851 10.49 46.31 -1.19
C ASP A 851 9.17 45.59 -0.82
N ALA A 852 8.58 46.00 0.31
CA ALA A 852 7.39 45.34 0.85
C ALA A 852 6.14 45.47 -0.05
N LEU A 853 6.05 46.51 -0.88
CA LEU A 853 4.91 46.74 -1.78
C LEU A 853 5.05 45.91 -3.06
N GLU A 854 6.24 45.86 -3.67
CA GLU A 854 6.48 44.93 -4.79
C GLU A 854 6.32 43.48 -4.32
N MET A 855 6.80 43.11 -3.12
CA MET A 855 6.56 41.78 -2.53
C MET A 855 5.06 41.44 -2.37
N GLU A 856 4.20 42.41 -2.07
CA GLU A 856 2.75 42.18 -2.01
C GLU A 856 2.16 41.89 -3.41
N THR A 857 2.59 42.62 -4.44
CA THR A 857 2.13 42.40 -5.83
C THR A 857 2.60 41.08 -6.44
N LEU A 858 3.71 40.51 -5.94
CA LEU A 858 4.24 39.23 -6.40
C LEU A 858 3.45 38.02 -5.90
N ALA A 859 2.55 38.19 -4.93
CA ALA A 859 1.76 37.12 -4.35
C ALA A 859 0.82 36.42 -5.36
N VAL A 860 0.66 35.10 -5.21
CA VAL A 860 -0.28 34.29 -6.02
C VAL A 860 -1.64 34.22 -5.34
N THR A 861 -2.59 34.98 -5.89
CA THR A 861 -4.01 35.04 -5.46
C THR A 861 -4.93 34.14 -6.28
N GLY A 862 -4.51 33.72 -7.47
CA GLY A 862 -5.25 32.89 -8.41
C GLY A 862 -4.43 32.64 -9.69
N PRO A 863 -5.04 32.10 -10.76
CA PRO A 863 -4.39 31.99 -12.07
C PRO A 863 -3.94 33.33 -12.63
N LEU A 864 -2.96 33.32 -13.53
CA LEU A 864 -2.58 34.49 -14.34
C LEU A 864 -3.74 34.95 -15.23
N GLU A 865 -4.05 36.24 -15.17
CA GLU A 865 -5.05 36.87 -16.04
C GLU A 865 -4.59 36.89 -17.50
N LYS A 866 -5.54 36.86 -18.43
CA LYS A 866 -5.24 36.73 -19.87
C LYS A 866 -4.42 37.92 -20.40
N GLU A 867 -4.78 39.12 -19.98
CA GLU A 867 -4.12 40.36 -20.36
C GLU A 867 -2.71 40.50 -19.74
N GLU A 868 -2.47 39.92 -18.55
CA GLU A 868 -1.13 39.80 -17.97
C GLU A 868 -0.31 38.82 -18.84
N PHE A 869 -0.86 37.64 -19.14
CA PHE A 869 -0.20 36.59 -19.91
C PHE A 869 0.14 36.95 -21.37
N GLU A 870 -0.75 37.60 -22.11
CA GLU A 870 -0.54 37.94 -23.53
C GLU A 870 0.54 39.01 -23.75
N THR A 871 0.94 39.76 -22.71
CA THR A 871 2.05 40.74 -22.80
C THR A 871 3.43 40.14 -22.51
N LEU A 872 3.51 38.89 -22.07
CA LEU A 872 4.76 38.26 -21.64
C LEU A 872 5.68 37.86 -22.82
N ALA A 873 6.99 37.90 -22.55
CA ALA A 873 8.01 37.39 -23.47
C ALA A 873 7.92 35.86 -23.66
N LEU A 874 8.63 35.33 -24.66
CA LEU A 874 8.51 33.94 -25.08
C LEU A 874 8.83 32.91 -23.96
N PRO A 875 9.93 33.02 -23.18
CA PRO A 875 10.24 32.06 -22.11
C PRO A 875 9.18 32.03 -21.00
N GLU A 876 8.59 33.19 -20.70
CA GLU A 876 7.53 33.36 -19.71
C GLU A 876 6.21 32.76 -20.21
N ARG A 877 5.76 33.08 -21.43
CA ARG A 877 4.58 32.43 -22.04
C ARG A 877 4.76 30.92 -22.14
N TYR A 878 5.98 30.45 -22.46
CA TYR A 878 6.32 29.03 -22.47
C TYR A 878 6.11 28.37 -21.10
N ILE A 879 6.81 28.85 -20.06
CA ILE A 879 6.82 28.15 -18.77
C ILE A 879 5.44 28.18 -18.10
N ILE A 880 4.67 29.26 -18.28
CA ILE A 880 3.30 29.36 -17.80
C ILE A 880 2.38 28.40 -18.56
N SER A 881 2.49 28.31 -19.89
CA SER A 881 1.68 27.37 -20.68
C SER A 881 1.97 25.92 -20.28
N LYS A 882 3.25 25.55 -20.12
CA LYS A 882 3.65 24.22 -19.61
C LYS A 882 3.17 23.98 -18.18
N CYS A 883 3.20 24.98 -17.31
CA CYS A 883 2.67 24.86 -15.95
C CYS A 883 1.15 24.64 -15.96
N HIS A 884 0.42 25.29 -16.85
CA HIS A 884 -1.03 25.10 -16.99
C HIS A 884 -1.40 23.75 -17.63
N GLU A 885 -0.62 23.25 -18.59
CA GLU A 885 -0.73 21.86 -19.07
C GLU A 885 -0.42 20.84 -17.95
N LEU A 886 0.55 21.13 -17.07
CA LEU A 886 0.84 20.32 -15.89
C LEU A 886 -0.34 20.35 -14.91
N VAL A 887 -0.87 21.52 -14.54
CA VAL A 887 -2.00 21.64 -13.61
C VAL A 887 -3.20 20.83 -14.09
N GLU A 888 -3.61 20.98 -15.35
CA GLU A 888 -4.74 20.23 -15.91
C GLU A 888 -4.48 18.73 -15.92
N SER A 889 -3.30 18.30 -16.39
CA SER A 889 -2.98 16.87 -16.52
C SER A 889 -2.77 16.18 -15.17
N VAL A 890 -2.19 16.85 -14.16
CA VAL A 890 -2.08 16.35 -12.78
C VAL A 890 -3.44 16.28 -12.11
N THR A 891 -4.30 17.30 -12.31
CA THR A 891 -5.68 17.28 -11.77
C THR A 891 -6.47 16.11 -12.35
N ASN A 892 -6.44 15.94 -13.67
CA ASN A 892 -7.08 14.82 -14.36
C ASN A 892 -6.51 13.46 -13.92
N ASP A 893 -5.19 13.32 -13.81
CA ASP A 893 -4.56 12.07 -13.38
C ASP A 893 -5.00 11.69 -11.95
N ILE A 894 -5.04 12.64 -11.01
CA ILE A 894 -5.46 12.37 -9.63
C ILE A 894 -6.95 12.01 -9.58
N GLU A 895 -7.82 12.73 -10.30
CA GLU A 895 -9.26 12.43 -10.38
C GLU A 895 -9.54 11.09 -11.08
N ASN A 896 -8.63 10.62 -11.95
CA ASN A 896 -8.64 9.28 -12.55
C ASN A 896 -7.76 8.24 -11.80
N TYR A 897 -7.33 8.56 -10.57
CA TYR A 897 -6.57 7.66 -9.69
C TYR A 897 -5.21 7.18 -10.25
N GLN A 898 -4.62 7.93 -11.16
CA GLN A 898 -3.28 7.70 -11.74
C GLN A 898 -2.18 8.42 -10.93
N LEU A 899 -2.22 8.27 -9.60
CA LEU A 899 -1.38 9.03 -8.66
C LEU A 899 0.12 8.94 -8.96
N GLY A 900 0.58 7.77 -9.41
CA GLY A 900 1.98 7.57 -9.78
C GLY A 900 2.44 8.32 -11.03
N ALA A 901 1.54 8.59 -11.97
CA ALA A 901 1.82 9.35 -13.20
C ALA A 901 1.75 10.86 -12.95
N ALA A 902 0.74 11.31 -12.18
CA ALA A 902 0.64 12.69 -11.69
C ALA A 902 1.92 13.13 -10.98
N GLY A 903 2.43 12.31 -10.04
CA GLY A 903 3.67 12.57 -9.33
C GLY A 903 4.89 12.72 -10.26
N SER A 904 5.07 11.83 -11.24
CA SER A 904 6.18 11.87 -12.20
C SER A 904 6.17 13.14 -13.06
N LYS A 905 5.02 13.53 -13.61
CA LYS A 905 4.87 14.77 -14.41
C LYS A 905 5.33 16.02 -13.64
N ILE A 906 5.08 16.08 -12.33
CA ILE A 906 5.49 17.19 -11.47
C ILE A 906 7.02 17.26 -11.34
N TYR A 907 7.70 16.12 -11.24
CA TYR A 907 9.17 16.05 -11.23
C TYR A 907 9.77 16.50 -12.56
N GLU A 908 9.27 15.94 -13.68
CA GLU A 908 9.71 16.27 -15.04
C GLU A 908 9.59 17.78 -15.31
N PHE A 909 8.48 18.42 -14.92
CA PHE A 909 8.33 19.87 -15.04
C PHE A 909 9.29 20.66 -14.13
N LEU A 910 9.34 20.33 -12.83
CA LEU A 910 10.16 21.07 -11.86
C LEU A 910 11.65 20.97 -12.15
N TRP A 911 12.12 19.82 -12.65
CA TRP A 911 13.51 19.59 -13.01
C TRP A 911 13.82 20.09 -14.42
N ASP A 912 13.18 19.51 -15.43
CA ASP A 912 13.61 19.63 -16.84
C ASP A 912 13.06 20.87 -17.56
N GLN A 913 12.14 21.62 -16.94
CA GLN A 913 11.57 22.85 -17.51
C GLN A 913 11.82 24.06 -16.61
N TYR A 914 11.42 24.00 -15.33
CA TYR A 914 11.55 25.12 -14.42
C TYR A 914 13.01 25.36 -14.01
N ALA A 915 13.69 24.35 -13.46
CA ALA A 915 15.04 24.53 -12.94
C ALA A 915 16.12 24.59 -14.04
N ASP A 916 16.09 23.68 -15.02
CA ASP A 916 17.19 23.55 -16.00
C ASP A 916 17.09 24.54 -17.19
N TRP A 917 15.95 25.22 -17.35
CA TRP A 917 15.76 26.28 -18.35
C TRP A 917 15.28 27.60 -17.77
N TYR A 918 14.09 27.66 -17.16
CA TYR A 918 13.49 28.95 -16.83
C TYR A 918 14.26 29.71 -15.74
N ILE A 919 14.75 29.04 -14.69
CA ILE A 919 15.67 29.63 -13.69
C ILE A 919 16.99 30.10 -14.33
N GLU A 920 17.53 29.38 -15.32
CA GLU A 920 18.77 29.80 -15.98
C GLU A 920 18.56 31.02 -16.90
N ILE A 921 17.43 31.09 -17.60
CA ILE A 921 17.06 32.23 -18.45
C ILE A 921 16.75 33.47 -17.62
N SER A 922 16.00 33.34 -16.51
CA SER A 922 15.60 34.48 -15.68
C SER A 922 16.79 35.30 -15.17
N LYS A 923 17.97 34.69 -15.00
CA LYS A 923 19.22 35.35 -14.64
C LYS A 923 19.64 36.44 -15.64
N THR A 924 19.29 36.31 -16.91
CA THR A 924 19.54 37.35 -17.93
C THR A 924 18.68 38.59 -17.72
N ARG A 925 17.46 38.43 -17.23
CA ARG A 925 16.54 39.54 -16.86
C ARG A 925 16.84 40.12 -15.48
N LEU A 926 17.34 39.29 -14.54
CA LEU A 926 17.57 39.67 -13.14
C LEU A 926 18.94 40.32 -12.87
N TYR A 927 19.99 39.95 -13.60
CA TYR A 927 21.36 40.40 -13.29
C TYR A 927 21.84 41.53 -14.23
N GLU A 928 22.27 42.64 -13.64
CA GLU A 928 22.81 43.82 -14.35
C GLU A 928 23.95 43.46 -15.32
N GLY A 929 24.75 42.44 -15.01
CA GLY A 929 25.84 41.93 -15.85
C GLY A 929 25.40 41.33 -17.21
N PHE A 930 24.11 41.11 -17.43
CA PHE A 930 23.51 40.76 -18.73
C PHE A 930 22.62 41.89 -19.29
N GLY A 931 22.68 43.08 -18.67
CA GLY A 931 21.76 44.18 -18.93
C GLY A 931 20.33 43.88 -18.47
N GLY A 932 20.17 43.10 -17.40
CA GLY A 932 18.91 42.90 -16.69
C GLY A 932 18.61 44.00 -15.68
N GLY A 933 17.35 44.12 -15.27
CA GLY A 933 16.84 45.18 -14.39
C GLY A 933 15.44 45.65 -14.80
N GLY A 934 14.96 46.73 -14.18
CA GLY A 934 13.70 47.38 -14.56
C GLY A 934 12.48 46.44 -14.57
N GLU A 935 11.63 46.58 -15.59
CA GLU A 935 10.38 45.83 -15.71
C GLU A 935 10.60 44.35 -16.10
N ASP A 936 11.64 44.05 -16.89
CA ASP A 936 12.06 42.69 -17.21
C ASP A 936 12.37 41.89 -15.93
N ALA A 937 13.04 42.52 -14.96
CA ALA A 937 13.36 41.90 -13.68
C ALA A 937 12.10 41.65 -12.83
N LYS A 938 11.14 42.58 -12.81
CA LYS A 938 9.85 42.37 -12.12
C LYS A 938 9.04 41.24 -12.75
N THR A 939 8.99 41.21 -14.09
CA THR A 939 8.31 40.17 -14.86
C THR A 939 8.93 38.80 -14.56
N ALA A 940 10.26 38.72 -14.55
CA ALA A 940 10.97 37.50 -14.15
C ALA A 940 10.64 37.07 -12.71
N ARG A 941 10.62 37.99 -11.73
CA ARG A 941 10.22 37.72 -10.33
C ARG A 941 8.80 37.18 -10.24
N ARG A 942 7.84 37.85 -10.90
CA ARG A 942 6.41 37.51 -10.92
C ARG A 942 6.20 36.09 -11.41
N VAL A 943 6.82 35.73 -12.53
CA VAL A 943 6.69 34.39 -13.12
C VAL A 943 7.48 33.34 -12.32
N LEU A 944 8.68 33.64 -11.80
CA LEU A 944 9.40 32.72 -10.90
C LEU A 944 8.57 32.36 -9.65
N VAL A 945 7.96 33.37 -9.01
CA VAL A 945 7.11 33.16 -7.83
C VAL A 945 5.84 32.39 -8.20
N TYR A 946 5.17 32.77 -9.30
CA TYR A 946 3.96 32.11 -9.77
C TYR A 946 4.16 30.61 -10.05
N ILE A 947 5.20 30.27 -10.81
CA ILE A 947 5.50 28.88 -11.18
C ILE A 947 5.90 28.08 -9.94
N LEU A 948 6.70 28.64 -9.03
CA LEU A 948 7.14 27.94 -7.84
C LEU A 948 6.00 27.70 -6.84
N ASP A 949 5.18 28.71 -6.54
CA ASP A 949 3.98 28.58 -5.68
C ASP A 949 3.00 27.55 -6.26
N THR A 950 2.69 27.63 -7.56
CA THR A 950 1.83 26.67 -8.26
C THR A 950 2.38 25.26 -8.14
N SER A 951 3.69 25.08 -8.35
CA SER A 951 4.35 23.78 -8.28
C SER A 951 4.40 23.21 -6.85
N MET A 952 4.58 24.05 -5.83
CA MET A 952 4.48 23.63 -4.43
C MET A 952 3.08 23.11 -4.11
N ARG A 953 2.01 23.76 -4.60
CA ARG A 953 0.62 23.28 -4.44
C ARG A 953 0.40 21.92 -5.10
N LEU A 954 0.88 21.72 -6.33
CA LEU A 954 0.75 20.45 -7.05
C LEU A 954 1.51 19.31 -6.36
N LEU A 955 2.69 19.59 -5.81
CA LEU A 955 3.55 18.60 -5.16
C LEU A 955 3.15 18.30 -3.70
N HIS A 956 2.47 19.22 -3.01
CA HIS A 956 2.13 19.12 -1.59
C HIS A 956 1.39 17.84 -1.18
N PRO A 957 0.46 17.26 -1.97
CA PRO A 957 -0.12 15.96 -1.65
C PRO A 957 0.93 14.85 -1.46
N TYR A 958 2.03 14.88 -2.21
CA TYR A 958 3.06 13.83 -2.20
C TYR A 958 4.18 14.11 -1.20
N MET A 959 4.72 15.34 -1.21
CA MET A 959 5.84 15.79 -0.37
C MET A 959 5.40 16.97 0.52
N PRO A 960 4.51 16.74 1.50
CA PRO A 960 3.83 17.81 2.21
C PRO A 960 4.75 18.65 3.10
N PHE A 961 5.88 18.12 3.61
CA PHE A 961 6.69 18.85 4.58
C PHE A 961 7.60 19.90 3.95
N VAL A 962 8.40 19.51 2.95
CA VAL A 962 9.31 20.41 2.22
C VAL A 962 8.52 21.44 1.43
N THR A 963 7.35 21.08 0.88
CA THR A 963 6.51 22.05 0.16
C THR A 963 5.94 23.11 1.09
N GLU A 964 5.44 22.75 2.28
CA GLU A 964 4.98 23.70 3.30
C GLU A 964 6.14 24.59 3.80
N GLN A 965 7.28 23.98 4.16
CA GLN A 965 8.49 24.68 4.60
C GLN A 965 8.96 25.71 3.56
N LEU A 966 9.02 25.35 2.27
CA LEU A 966 9.45 26.26 1.21
C LEU A 966 8.38 27.30 0.87
N TRP A 967 7.10 26.93 0.83
CA TRP A 967 5.99 27.84 0.51
C TRP A 967 5.85 29.00 1.51
N HIS A 968 6.18 28.77 2.78
CA HIS A 968 6.18 29.85 3.77
C HIS A 968 7.15 31.01 3.46
N HIS A 969 8.23 30.75 2.73
CA HIS A 969 9.25 31.74 2.37
C HIS A 969 8.91 32.52 1.08
N LEU A 970 7.85 32.14 0.36
CA LEU A 970 7.42 32.82 -0.86
C LEU A 970 6.55 34.06 -0.55
N PRO A 971 6.47 35.03 -1.48
CA PRO A 971 5.46 36.08 -1.46
C PRO A 971 4.05 35.48 -1.42
N ARG A 972 3.26 35.89 -0.42
CA ARG A 972 1.89 35.41 -0.18
C ARG A 972 0.98 36.59 0.07
N ALA A 973 -0.29 36.44 -0.31
CA ALA A 973 -1.29 37.50 -0.16
C ALA A 973 -1.42 37.93 1.31
N PRO A 974 -1.89 39.17 1.59
CA PRO A 974 -2.09 39.65 2.96
C PRO A 974 -2.80 38.62 3.83
N LYS A 975 -2.19 38.30 4.99
CA LYS A 975 -2.64 37.21 5.86
C LYS A 975 -4.06 37.47 6.35
N ALA A 976 -5.05 36.87 5.68
CA ALA A 976 -6.40 36.78 6.21
C ALA A 976 -6.38 36.00 7.53
N ASP A 977 -7.22 36.40 8.49
CA ASP A 977 -7.21 35.77 9.81
C ASP A 977 -7.64 34.30 9.75
N GLY A 978 -6.85 33.43 10.38
CA GLY A 978 -7.16 32.00 10.56
C GLY A 978 -6.20 31.03 9.87
N ILE A 979 -6.42 29.75 10.16
CA ILE A 979 -5.51 28.66 9.79
C ILE A 979 -5.46 28.44 8.26
N ALA A 980 -6.61 28.57 7.58
CA ALA A 980 -6.74 28.34 6.13
C ALA A 980 -6.04 29.39 5.24
N ALA A 981 -5.52 30.48 5.80
CA ALA A 981 -4.66 31.44 5.11
C ALA A 981 -3.16 31.14 5.29
N ASN A 982 -2.80 30.27 6.25
CA ASN A 982 -1.42 30.05 6.67
C ASN A 982 -0.85 28.69 6.27
N ALA A 983 -1.67 27.62 6.14
CA ALA A 983 -1.21 26.27 5.76
C ALA A 983 -1.49 25.92 4.29
N LEU A 984 -0.49 25.34 3.60
CA LEU A 984 -0.52 24.94 2.19
C LEU A 984 -1.56 23.85 1.90
N MET A 985 -1.80 22.90 2.82
CA MET A 985 -2.87 21.89 2.65
C MET A 985 -4.30 22.47 2.67
N LEU A 986 -4.44 23.72 3.11
CA LEU A 986 -5.68 24.49 3.10
C LEU A 986 -5.65 25.60 2.04
N ALA A 987 -4.54 25.76 1.31
CA ALA A 987 -4.44 26.66 0.18
C ALA A 987 -5.18 26.08 -1.03
N ASP A 988 -5.64 26.97 -1.89
CA ASP A 988 -6.51 26.63 -3.01
C ASP A 988 -5.70 25.91 -4.09
N TRP A 989 -6.22 24.78 -4.61
CA TRP A 989 -5.62 24.06 -5.73
C TRP A 989 -5.57 24.95 -6.99
N PRO A 990 -4.50 24.93 -7.82
CA PRO A 990 -4.31 25.92 -8.88
C PRO A 990 -5.46 26.00 -9.90
N GLN A 991 -6.13 24.87 -10.19
CA GLN A 991 -7.36 24.86 -10.97
C GLN A 991 -8.58 24.64 -10.05
N MET A 992 -9.39 25.69 -9.89
CA MET A 992 -10.63 25.65 -9.12
C MET A 992 -11.86 25.59 -10.03
N GLY A 993 -12.75 24.62 -9.78
CA GLY A 993 -13.97 24.44 -10.58
C GLY A 993 -13.65 24.29 -12.07
N ASN A 994 -14.36 25.07 -12.91
CA ASN A 994 -14.18 25.11 -14.37
C ASN A 994 -13.26 26.25 -14.83
N ALA A 995 -12.29 26.68 -14.00
CA ALA A 995 -11.33 27.71 -14.39
C ALA A 995 -10.51 27.26 -15.62
N VAL A 996 -10.55 28.07 -16.68
CA VAL A 996 -9.78 27.85 -17.91
C VAL A 996 -8.41 28.49 -17.74
N LEU A 997 -7.35 27.70 -17.87
CA LEU A 997 -5.98 28.21 -17.76
C LEU A 997 -5.44 28.64 -19.13
N VAL A 998 -4.85 29.84 -19.18
CA VAL A 998 -4.31 30.44 -20.41
C VAL A 998 -3.07 29.71 -20.91
N LYS A 999 -3.05 29.32 -22.19
CA LYS A 999 -1.97 28.52 -22.80
C LYS A 999 -1.73 29.00 -24.22
N ASP A 1000 -0.46 29.14 -24.58
CA ASP A 1000 0.01 29.53 -25.90
C ASP A 1000 0.78 28.36 -26.52
N LYS A 1001 0.17 27.70 -27.51
CA LYS A 1001 0.74 26.54 -28.20
C LYS A 1001 1.88 26.93 -29.14
N ASP A 1002 1.83 28.13 -29.69
CA ASP A 1002 2.82 28.62 -30.64
C ASP A 1002 4.08 29.03 -29.86
N ALA A 1003 3.94 29.60 -28.66
CA ALA A 1003 5.03 29.78 -27.70
C ALA A 1003 5.63 28.44 -27.23
N ILE A 1004 4.81 27.40 -27.04
CA ILE A 1004 5.32 26.04 -26.75
C ILE A 1004 6.22 25.54 -27.88
N ALA A 1005 5.74 25.49 -29.12
CA ALA A 1005 6.53 25.00 -30.25
C ALA A 1005 7.78 25.87 -30.51
N THR A 1006 7.64 27.20 -30.51
CA THR A 1006 8.74 28.14 -30.76
C THR A 1006 9.86 27.97 -29.74
N PHE A 1007 9.51 27.83 -28.45
CA PHE A 1007 10.51 27.68 -27.39
C PHE A 1007 11.06 26.25 -27.29
N GLU A 1008 10.30 25.21 -27.63
CA GLU A 1008 10.85 23.84 -27.77
C GLU A 1008 11.90 23.77 -28.91
N CYS A 1009 11.68 24.48 -30.01
CA CYS A 1009 12.71 24.65 -31.05
C CYS A 1009 13.94 25.43 -30.55
N PHE A 1010 13.75 26.51 -29.77
CA PHE A 1010 14.85 27.23 -29.11
C PHE A 1010 15.64 26.34 -28.13
N GLN A 1011 14.96 25.49 -27.36
CA GLN A 1011 15.60 24.48 -26.52
C GLN A 1011 16.38 23.47 -27.38
N ALA A 1012 15.81 22.97 -28.47
CA ALA A 1012 16.46 22.01 -29.38
C ALA A 1012 17.71 22.60 -30.04
N LEU A 1013 17.69 23.86 -30.47
CA LEU A 1013 18.84 24.62 -30.96
C LEU A 1013 19.94 24.71 -29.88
N THR A 1014 19.56 25.14 -28.68
CA THR A 1014 20.49 25.28 -27.54
C THR A 1014 21.11 23.94 -27.13
N ARG A 1015 20.32 22.85 -27.12
CA ARG A 1015 20.78 21.47 -26.87
C ARG A 1015 21.74 21.01 -27.98
N SER A 1016 21.43 21.27 -29.25
CA SER A 1016 22.26 20.87 -30.39
C SER A 1016 23.65 21.52 -30.34
N ILE A 1017 23.71 22.83 -30.05
CA ILE A 1017 24.99 23.54 -29.87
C ILE A 1017 25.77 22.98 -28.66
N ARG A 1018 25.09 22.72 -27.53
CA ARG A 1018 25.72 22.08 -26.35
C ARG A 1018 26.25 20.68 -26.65
N ASN A 1019 25.54 19.89 -27.44
CA ASN A 1019 25.93 18.54 -27.82
C ASN A 1019 27.15 18.56 -28.74
N ALA A 1020 27.15 19.39 -29.79
CA ALA A 1020 28.32 19.58 -30.65
C ALA A 1020 29.54 20.05 -29.84
N ARG A 1021 29.36 20.98 -28.89
CA ARG A 1021 30.42 21.38 -27.97
C ARG A 1021 30.97 20.22 -27.13
N ALA A 1022 30.13 19.28 -26.69
CA ALA A 1022 30.57 18.11 -25.94
C ALA A 1022 31.31 17.10 -26.83
N GLU A 1023 30.80 16.85 -28.05
CA GLU A 1023 31.38 15.97 -29.07
C GLU A 1023 32.79 16.44 -29.48
N TYR A 1024 32.94 17.72 -29.81
CA TYR A 1024 34.23 18.35 -30.10
C TYR A 1024 35.05 18.71 -28.84
N ASN A 1025 34.66 18.20 -27.66
CA ASN A 1025 35.37 18.35 -26.38
C ASN A 1025 35.72 19.81 -26.00
N VAL A 1026 34.85 20.75 -26.37
CA VAL A 1026 35.03 22.19 -26.15
C VAL A 1026 35.01 22.50 -24.65
N GLU A 1027 36.12 23.06 -24.16
CA GLU A 1027 36.32 23.47 -22.77
C GLU A 1027 35.11 24.27 -22.22
N GLN A 1028 34.56 23.85 -21.07
CA GLN A 1028 33.22 24.28 -20.62
C GLN A 1028 33.04 25.81 -20.50
N GLY A 1029 34.11 26.54 -20.17
CA GLY A 1029 34.12 28.00 -20.08
C GLY A 1029 34.43 28.73 -21.40
N LYS A 1030 34.92 28.05 -22.44
CA LYS A 1030 35.30 28.66 -23.72
C LYS A 1030 34.05 29.15 -24.45
N LYS A 1031 34.01 30.44 -24.80
CA LYS A 1031 33.00 31.01 -25.71
C LYS A 1031 33.33 30.63 -27.16
N ILE A 1032 32.30 30.42 -27.99
CA ILE A 1032 32.44 30.14 -29.43
C ILE A 1032 31.50 31.03 -30.25
N SER A 1033 31.87 31.32 -31.49
CA SER A 1033 31.00 31.97 -32.46
C SER A 1033 29.93 31.00 -32.99
N ALA A 1034 28.82 31.57 -33.47
CA ALA A 1034 27.74 30.81 -34.11
C ALA A 1034 26.95 31.69 -35.09
N THR A 1035 26.56 31.12 -36.23
CA THR A 1035 25.59 31.75 -37.15
C THR A 1035 24.33 30.91 -37.17
N VAL A 1036 23.22 31.44 -36.65
CA VAL A 1036 21.91 30.80 -36.68
C VAL A 1036 21.17 31.25 -37.93
N VAL A 1037 20.54 30.32 -38.64
CA VAL A 1037 19.70 30.59 -39.82
C VAL A 1037 18.28 30.14 -39.47
N ALA A 1038 17.31 31.03 -39.63
CA ALA A 1038 15.91 30.79 -39.29
C ALA A 1038 14.98 31.58 -40.21
N SER A 1039 13.66 31.38 -40.12
CA SER A 1039 12.69 32.15 -40.91
C SER A 1039 11.44 32.53 -40.12
N GLY A 1040 10.88 33.70 -40.42
CA GLY A 1040 9.68 34.23 -39.77
C GLY A 1040 9.77 34.25 -38.25
N HIS A 1041 8.68 33.87 -37.58
CA HIS A 1041 8.55 33.94 -36.12
C HIS A 1041 9.66 33.22 -35.33
N PHE A 1042 10.27 32.15 -35.87
CA PHE A 1042 11.43 31.51 -35.22
C PHE A 1042 12.66 32.42 -35.21
N LYS A 1043 12.89 33.19 -36.28
CA LYS A 1043 13.97 34.17 -36.35
C LYS A 1043 13.73 35.31 -35.37
N ASP A 1044 12.53 35.89 -35.39
CA ASP A 1044 12.13 36.97 -34.49
C ASP A 1044 12.28 36.56 -33.01
N ALA A 1045 11.90 35.32 -32.68
CA ALA A 1045 12.05 34.73 -31.35
C ALA A 1045 13.51 34.53 -30.93
N ILE A 1046 14.37 34.02 -31.82
CA ILE A 1046 15.79 33.79 -31.54
C ILE A 1046 16.56 35.13 -31.42
N GLU A 1047 16.19 36.14 -32.21
CA GLU A 1047 16.73 37.50 -32.08
C GLU A 1047 16.30 38.15 -30.76
N ALA A 1048 15.03 38.04 -30.36
CA ALA A 1048 14.53 38.57 -29.09
C ALA A 1048 15.21 37.92 -27.86
N GLU A 1049 15.41 36.60 -27.88
CA GLU A 1049 16.02 35.82 -26.80
C GLU A 1049 17.52 35.52 -27.02
N ILE A 1050 18.21 36.33 -27.83
CA ILE A 1050 19.62 36.08 -28.20
C ILE A 1050 20.57 36.08 -26.99
N LYS A 1051 20.30 36.91 -25.97
CA LYS A 1051 21.04 36.91 -24.69
C LYS A 1051 20.94 35.55 -24.00
N SER A 1052 19.74 34.98 -23.97
CA SER A 1052 19.42 33.68 -23.38
C SER A 1052 20.16 32.56 -24.11
N LEU A 1053 20.16 32.57 -25.46
CA LEU A 1053 20.91 31.62 -26.27
C LEU A 1053 22.42 31.71 -26.00
N VAL A 1054 22.98 32.92 -26.01
CA VAL A 1054 24.41 33.17 -25.74
C VAL A 1054 24.83 32.65 -24.36
N MET A 1055 24.05 32.95 -23.31
CA MET A 1055 24.34 32.49 -21.94
C MET A 1055 24.24 30.97 -21.78
N LEU A 1056 23.21 30.34 -22.38
CA LEU A 1056 22.94 28.92 -22.23
C LEU A 1056 23.87 28.05 -23.06
N ALA A 1057 24.11 28.40 -24.34
CA ALA A 1057 24.97 27.65 -25.26
C ALA A 1057 26.46 28.01 -25.15
N LYS A 1058 26.82 28.96 -24.27
CA LYS A 1058 28.18 29.48 -24.06
C LYS A 1058 28.78 30.03 -25.36
N LEU A 1059 28.04 30.91 -26.02
CA LEU A 1059 28.50 31.59 -27.22
C LEU A 1059 29.26 32.88 -26.87
N ASP A 1060 29.92 33.46 -27.86
CA ASP A 1060 30.53 34.78 -27.77
C ASP A 1060 29.52 35.86 -28.18
N PRO A 1061 29.06 36.76 -27.28
CA PRO A 1061 28.05 37.78 -27.61
C PRO A 1061 28.45 38.66 -28.81
N ASP A 1062 29.74 38.88 -29.02
CA ASP A 1062 30.25 39.73 -30.11
C ASP A 1062 30.43 38.95 -31.43
N GLN A 1063 30.17 37.63 -31.45
CA GLN A 1063 30.32 36.76 -32.62
C GLN A 1063 29.15 35.78 -32.80
N VAL A 1064 27.93 36.20 -32.46
CA VAL A 1064 26.69 35.50 -32.85
C VAL A 1064 25.90 36.35 -33.83
N ALA A 1065 25.45 35.73 -34.92
CA ALA A 1065 24.54 36.32 -35.89
C ALA A 1065 23.29 35.44 -36.07
N VAL A 1066 22.15 36.08 -36.32
CA VAL A 1066 20.92 35.41 -36.76
C VAL A 1066 20.59 35.93 -38.17
N LEU A 1067 20.33 35.02 -39.10
CA LEU A 1067 20.15 35.32 -40.53
C LEU A 1067 18.84 34.74 -41.05
N ASP A 1068 18.25 35.42 -42.03
CA ASP A 1068 17.06 34.94 -42.75
C ASP A 1068 17.40 33.76 -43.67
N ALA A 1069 16.60 32.69 -43.59
CA ALA A 1069 16.77 31.50 -44.42
C ALA A 1069 16.70 31.85 -45.91
N GLY A 1070 17.78 31.54 -46.64
CA GLY A 1070 17.92 31.84 -48.07
C GLY A 1070 18.56 33.20 -48.40
N SER A 1071 19.01 33.99 -47.41
CA SER A 1071 19.89 35.14 -47.67
C SER A 1071 21.23 34.69 -48.28
N ASP A 1072 21.97 35.61 -48.91
CA ASP A 1072 23.28 35.29 -49.49
C ASP A 1072 24.36 35.15 -48.40
N GLU A 1073 24.20 35.82 -47.26
CA GLU A 1073 24.99 35.63 -46.05
C GLU A 1073 24.76 34.24 -45.43
N ALA A 1074 23.51 33.75 -45.39
CA ALA A 1074 23.19 32.41 -44.92
C ALA A 1074 23.82 31.33 -45.81
N LYS A 1075 23.81 31.52 -47.14
CA LYS A 1075 24.55 30.67 -48.09
C LYS A 1075 26.06 30.75 -47.88
N GLY A 1076 26.57 31.94 -47.53
CA GLY A 1076 27.98 32.16 -47.18
C GLY A 1076 28.40 31.42 -45.91
N ALA A 1077 27.56 31.40 -44.88
CA ALA A 1077 27.80 30.60 -43.66
C ALA A 1077 27.85 29.10 -43.99
N ALA A 1078 26.89 28.61 -44.79
CA ALA A 1078 26.85 27.22 -45.27
C ALA A 1078 28.02 26.82 -46.19
N ALA A 1079 28.74 27.80 -46.76
CA ALA A 1079 29.94 27.58 -47.57
C ALA A 1079 31.25 27.73 -46.77
N SER A 1080 31.19 27.86 -45.44
CA SER A 1080 32.35 28.04 -44.56
C SER A 1080 32.71 26.76 -43.77
N ASP A 1081 33.99 26.60 -43.40
CA ASP A 1081 34.51 25.48 -42.57
C ASP A 1081 33.87 25.49 -41.17
N SER A 1082 32.70 24.88 -41.07
CA SER A 1082 31.80 24.95 -39.93
C SER A 1082 31.01 23.66 -39.78
N VAL A 1083 30.62 23.35 -38.54
CA VAL A 1083 29.68 22.27 -38.24
C VAL A 1083 28.27 22.81 -38.41
N GLN A 1084 27.56 22.33 -39.43
CA GLN A 1084 26.13 22.57 -39.61
C GLN A 1084 25.33 21.69 -38.65
N LEU A 1085 24.45 22.32 -37.87
CA LEU A 1085 23.49 21.67 -36.99
C LEU A 1085 22.09 21.96 -37.54
N VAL A 1086 21.38 20.92 -37.96
CA VAL A 1086 19.99 21.02 -38.41
C VAL A 1086 19.06 20.79 -37.22
N VAL A 1087 18.15 21.73 -36.99
CA VAL A 1087 17.16 21.71 -35.90
C VAL A 1087 15.77 21.50 -36.51
N GLN A 1088 14.74 21.44 -35.67
CA GLN A 1088 13.35 21.35 -36.08
C GLN A 1088 12.90 22.63 -36.82
N ASP A 1089 11.80 22.53 -37.57
CA ASP A 1089 11.13 23.64 -38.27
C ASP A 1089 11.99 24.51 -39.21
N GLY A 1090 13.11 23.96 -39.69
CA GLY A 1090 14.00 24.64 -40.64
C GLY A 1090 14.94 25.66 -39.99
N VAL A 1091 15.13 25.60 -38.67
CA VAL A 1091 16.20 26.32 -37.98
C VAL A 1091 17.51 25.56 -38.14
N GLU A 1092 18.59 26.26 -38.44
CA GLU A 1092 19.94 25.70 -38.56
C GLU A 1092 20.96 26.55 -37.77
N ALA A 1093 22.08 25.95 -37.37
CA ALA A 1093 23.20 26.67 -36.77
C ALA A 1093 24.55 26.20 -37.29
N TYR A 1094 25.39 27.16 -37.66
CA TYR A 1094 26.73 26.94 -38.19
C TYR A 1094 27.76 27.35 -37.14
N LEU A 1095 28.58 26.39 -36.70
CA LEU A 1095 29.62 26.58 -35.68
C LEU A 1095 31.00 26.47 -36.33
N PRO A 1096 31.77 27.57 -36.47
CA PRO A 1096 33.09 27.53 -37.14
C PRO A 1096 34.06 26.55 -36.47
N LEU A 1097 34.72 25.71 -37.28
CA LEU A 1097 35.60 24.64 -36.77
C LEU A 1097 36.78 25.17 -35.94
N SER A 1098 37.28 26.36 -36.27
CA SER A 1098 38.31 27.10 -35.52
C SER A 1098 37.85 27.52 -34.11
N GLY A 1099 36.55 27.69 -33.89
CA GLY A 1099 35.95 27.92 -32.58
C GLY A 1099 35.83 26.63 -31.76
N LEU A 1100 35.57 25.50 -32.42
CA LEU A 1100 35.36 24.20 -31.78
C LEU A 1100 36.68 23.51 -31.41
N VAL A 1101 37.56 23.25 -32.38
CA VAL A 1101 38.73 22.37 -32.18
C VAL A 1101 40.01 23.17 -31.96
N ASP A 1102 40.57 23.08 -30.75
CA ASP A 1102 41.96 23.45 -30.47
C ASP A 1102 42.85 22.25 -30.83
N VAL A 1103 43.25 22.16 -32.10
CA VAL A 1103 43.95 21.00 -32.68
C VAL A 1103 45.21 20.63 -31.88
N GLU A 1104 45.94 21.63 -31.37
CA GLU A 1104 47.15 21.37 -30.59
C GLU A 1104 46.84 20.86 -29.16
N LYS A 1105 45.84 21.43 -28.47
CA LYS A 1105 45.37 20.85 -27.19
C LYS A 1105 44.80 19.45 -27.39
N GLU A 1106 44.04 19.20 -28.45
CA GLU A 1106 43.39 17.91 -28.68
C GLU A 1106 44.41 16.84 -29.04
N ARG A 1107 45.39 17.16 -29.89
CA ARG A 1107 46.57 16.33 -30.13
C ARG A 1107 47.32 16.01 -28.83
N GLN A 1108 47.53 16.99 -27.95
CA GLN A 1108 48.13 16.77 -26.63
C GLN A 1108 47.23 15.96 -25.67
N ARG A 1109 45.89 16.07 -25.78
CA ARG A 1109 44.91 15.32 -24.98
C ARG A 1109 44.92 13.85 -25.40
N LEU A 1110 44.82 13.57 -26.70
CA LEU A 1110 44.89 12.24 -27.28
C LEU A 1110 46.26 11.58 -27.04
N GLN A 1111 47.37 12.34 -27.11
CA GLN A 1111 48.70 11.84 -26.71
C GLN A 1111 48.75 11.43 -25.22
N LYS A 1112 48.16 12.24 -24.32
CA LYS A 1112 48.04 11.89 -22.88
C LYS A 1112 47.11 10.69 -22.66
N GLN A 1113 46.03 10.56 -23.43
CA GLN A 1113 45.11 9.42 -23.37
C GLN A 1113 45.78 8.13 -23.86
N SER A 1114 46.47 8.17 -25.00
CA SER A 1114 47.31 7.07 -25.52
C SER A 1114 48.37 6.66 -24.49
N ALA A 1115 49.11 7.62 -23.92
CA ALA A 1115 50.11 7.35 -22.88
C ALA A 1115 49.53 6.87 -21.53
N LYS A 1116 48.23 7.06 -21.27
CA LYS A 1116 47.52 6.47 -20.13
C LYS A 1116 47.11 5.03 -20.44
N LEU A 1117 46.41 4.82 -21.57
CA LEU A 1117 45.96 3.51 -22.03
C LEU A 1117 47.15 2.55 -22.17
N ALA A 1118 48.27 2.98 -22.76
CA ALA A 1118 49.49 2.19 -22.86
C ALA A 1118 50.01 1.67 -21.51
N LYS A 1119 49.91 2.47 -20.43
CA LYS A 1119 50.31 2.06 -19.07
C LYS A 1119 49.31 1.13 -18.40
N GLU A 1120 48.02 1.28 -18.70
CA GLU A 1120 46.98 0.40 -18.19
C GLU A 1120 47.03 -0.97 -18.88
N ILE A 1121 47.27 -0.98 -20.21
CA ILE A 1121 47.63 -2.16 -21.02
C ILE A 1121 48.91 -2.81 -20.49
N GLU A 1122 50.02 -2.08 -20.33
CA GLU A 1122 51.29 -2.60 -19.80
C GLU A 1122 51.11 -3.29 -18.43
N LYS A 1123 50.37 -2.64 -17.52
CA LYS A 1123 50.07 -3.16 -16.18
C LYS A 1123 49.18 -4.42 -16.21
N LEU A 1124 48.17 -4.45 -17.08
CA LEU A 1124 47.21 -5.56 -17.16
C LEU A 1124 47.80 -6.75 -17.93
N ALA A 1125 48.50 -6.50 -19.04
CA ALA A 1125 49.27 -7.50 -19.78
C ALA A 1125 50.40 -8.08 -18.92
N GLY A 1126 51.17 -7.26 -18.20
CA GLY A 1126 52.20 -7.72 -17.26
C GLY A 1126 51.64 -8.58 -16.13
N ARG A 1127 50.43 -8.26 -15.63
CA ARG A 1127 49.69 -9.09 -14.69
C ARG A 1127 49.27 -10.43 -15.30
N LEU A 1128 48.82 -10.44 -16.56
CA LEU A 1128 48.44 -11.65 -17.32
C LEU A 1128 49.65 -12.49 -17.78
N GLN A 1129 50.84 -11.91 -17.91
CA GLN A 1129 52.09 -12.64 -18.14
C GLN A 1129 52.65 -13.30 -16.87
N SER A 1130 52.19 -12.87 -15.68
CA SER A 1130 52.58 -13.49 -14.42
C SER A 1130 51.89 -14.85 -14.25
N LYS A 1131 52.66 -15.93 -14.40
CA LYS A 1131 52.24 -17.31 -14.05
C LYS A 1131 51.62 -17.39 -12.66
N GLY A 1132 52.16 -16.64 -11.69
CA GLY A 1132 51.63 -16.58 -10.33
C GLY A 1132 50.22 -15.97 -10.20
N PHE A 1133 49.72 -15.26 -11.22
CA PHE A 1133 48.34 -14.81 -11.33
C PHE A 1133 47.49 -15.79 -12.16
N VAL A 1134 47.96 -16.17 -13.37
CA VAL A 1134 47.20 -17.07 -14.27
C VAL A 1134 46.96 -18.45 -13.65
N ASP A 1135 47.96 -19.02 -12.97
CA ASP A 1135 47.90 -20.38 -12.41
C ASP A 1135 47.21 -20.43 -11.03
N LYS A 1136 46.78 -19.29 -10.46
CA LYS A 1136 46.25 -19.20 -9.09
C LYS A 1136 44.98 -18.36 -8.92
N ALA A 1137 44.68 -17.43 -9.83
CA ALA A 1137 43.40 -16.74 -9.83
C ALA A 1137 42.29 -17.70 -10.30
N ARG A 1138 41.04 -17.40 -9.95
CA ARG A 1138 39.90 -18.15 -10.48
C ARG A 1138 39.77 -17.88 -11.99
N PRO A 1139 39.33 -18.86 -12.81
CA PRO A 1139 39.24 -18.68 -14.27
C PRO A 1139 38.38 -17.49 -14.71
N ASP A 1140 37.28 -17.22 -14.02
CA ASP A 1140 36.40 -16.07 -14.29
C ASP A 1140 37.10 -14.71 -14.10
N VAL A 1141 38.04 -14.62 -13.16
CA VAL A 1141 38.86 -13.42 -12.95
C VAL A 1141 39.94 -13.27 -14.04
N VAL A 1142 40.47 -14.38 -14.56
CA VAL A 1142 41.47 -14.38 -15.64
C VAL A 1142 40.83 -14.01 -16.98
N GLU A 1143 39.69 -14.62 -17.34
CA GLU A 1143 38.99 -14.28 -18.59
C GLU A 1143 38.42 -12.86 -18.56
N LYS A 1144 37.91 -12.37 -17.41
CA LYS A 1144 37.52 -10.95 -17.28
C LYS A 1144 38.70 -10.02 -17.54
N ALA A 1145 39.87 -10.30 -16.96
CA ALA A 1145 41.08 -9.50 -17.18
C ALA A 1145 41.58 -9.54 -18.64
N ARG A 1146 41.34 -10.63 -19.38
CA ARG A 1146 41.64 -10.71 -20.82
C ARG A 1146 40.68 -9.89 -21.67
N ALA A 1147 39.38 -9.93 -21.36
CA ALA A 1147 38.38 -9.09 -22.02
C ALA A 1147 38.67 -7.60 -21.79
N GLU A 1148 38.97 -7.23 -20.55
CA GLU A 1148 39.37 -5.88 -20.14
C GLU A 1148 40.66 -5.41 -20.85
N LEU A 1149 41.64 -6.29 -21.09
CA LEU A 1149 42.82 -5.98 -21.89
C LEU A 1149 42.47 -5.73 -23.37
N ALA A 1150 41.68 -6.61 -23.98
CA ALA A 1150 41.30 -6.49 -25.39
C ALA A 1150 40.46 -5.21 -25.66
N GLU A 1151 39.61 -4.82 -24.71
CA GLU A 1151 38.86 -3.56 -24.79
C GLU A 1151 39.79 -2.34 -24.71
N LEU A 1152 40.78 -2.35 -23.81
CA LEU A 1152 41.78 -1.28 -23.71
C LEU A 1152 42.66 -1.18 -24.98
N GLU A 1153 43.01 -2.30 -25.59
CA GLU A 1153 43.78 -2.35 -26.85
C GLU A 1153 42.98 -1.78 -28.04
N ASP A 1154 41.69 -2.10 -28.16
CA ASP A 1154 40.77 -1.51 -29.15
C ASP A 1154 40.57 0.01 -28.92
N GLN A 1155 40.37 0.44 -27.67
CA GLN A 1155 40.31 1.86 -27.31
C GLN A 1155 41.62 2.59 -27.67
N ALA A 1156 42.78 1.97 -27.42
CA ALA A 1156 44.08 2.55 -27.78
C ALA A 1156 44.27 2.65 -29.30
N SER A 1157 43.86 1.63 -30.06
CA SER A 1157 43.90 1.65 -31.53
C SER A 1157 43.04 2.77 -32.13
N LYS A 1158 41.86 3.02 -31.55
CA LYS A 1158 40.98 4.14 -31.93
C LYS A 1158 41.61 5.50 -31.62
N VAL A 1159 42.16 5.68 -30.41
CA VAL A 1159 42.88 6.91 -30.03
C VAL A 1159 44.10 7.17 -30.92
N GLN A 1160 44.84 6.13 -31.31
CA GLN A 1160 45.96 6.27 -32.23
C GLN A 1160 45.50 6.63 -33.64
N SER A 1161 44.43 6.01 -34.14
CA SER A 1161 43.83 6.38 -35.44
C SER A 1161 43.37 7.83 -35.48
N SER A 1162 42.82 8.35 -34.38
CA SER A 1162 42.47 9.77 -34.24
C SER A 1162 43.69 10.69 -34.16
N LEU A 1163 44.82 10.25 -33.59
CA LEU A 1163 46.08 11.00 -33.61
C LEU A 1163 46.67 11.07 -35.01
N ASP A 1164 46.68 9.95 -35.73
CA ASP A 1164 47.24 9.84 -37.07
C ASP A 1164 46.39 10.61 -38.10
N ALA A 1165 45.09 10.80 -37.84
CA ALA A 1165 44.18 11.63 -38.63
C ALA A 1165 44.23 13.15 -38.28
N MET A 1166 45.03 13.56 -37.29
CA MET A 1166 45.22 14.96 -36.87
C MET A 1166 46.66 15.47 -37.16
N GLY A 1167 47.43 14.74 -37.97
CA GLY A 1167 48.82 15.06 -38.36
C GLY A 1167 48.96 15.53 -39.80
#